data_AF-A0A1J5X6X7-F1
#
_entry.id   AF-A0A1J5X6X7-F1
#
_cell.length_a   1.000
_cell.length_b   1.000
_cell.length_c   1.000
_cell.angle_alpha   90.00
_cell.angle_beta   90.00
_cell.angle_gamma   90.00
#
_symmetry.space_group_name_H-M   'P 1'
#
loop_
_entity.id
_entity.type
_entity.pdbx_description
1 polymer ?
#
loop_
_entity_poly.entity_id
_entity_poly.type
_entity_poly.pdbx_seq_one_letter_code
_entity_poly.pdbx_strand_id
1 'polypeptide(L)'
;MGPGTIAIRSLENVFFVFTDKNLFLIPEREYKHFQKTGDFFIYTKKKHIPEVTGRDTGKVICIICREETEPEDFVSPLCQQMHFVLCEVCFEYLKGRADKREVVCPYCKENQSDKVYQEGILGVLFSLAPEVKSIAIKPDMEVETAMRLTRETKSVLDNSCVSDTLFFGLMSRTTVEIRDRISLFRNKTSRMCCLWEPDQGDDKRVNICIGEYTKEEMEQIHENIRTMPRSCIKISTQKIYAADNGIHVFLNLCAAFDEQTLDISLDSSKREYMEEILRERNKKICLGEVKRLVLARHAIEILPMLEIHEESEMEELRLRADSLKYIKRILRIEKGGIWVGKVKNLHLTGYAVRIFLRLYFHEENEMEELCFSADNYNHIAGIPQADNNSLLVGKVKSLRLEGHALKIFPKLRFHKENKTKEFSFSTYDYGPIYGVLETKKRKDWVRRAEKLNLGGYAIEILPRLGLYEESEMEEIVFGADYSCNISGIFGMGRNSIWMGKVKNLRLEGYAVDLLPKLDFHRNNVMEVLGMYADDPGYIIGILGTKNKSILVGTVRTLRLQEYAVEILPKLGFCRENVMEELILDVYDADGITGILGTKNKSIWMGTVRTLRLQEYAVEILPKLGFCRENVMEELILDVYDADNITKILKTKNNNIWVGMVKSLRLEGYAVGILPKLGLHEENEMEVFCLSVEHSEHIAGILVMENECIWVGKVKKMRLIGYAVDILPKLDLHEENEMEVLDLYADNLGHISGVLKNDNIWVGMVESLLLGGYAVDILSKLGLHEENEMDMLNLYAGYSDHITAVLGTETQSIYIGKVKNLILDGYAVEVLPKLKIHEENDMEKFILYGYSVETISRILKMKKESIWIGRVKSLFLHNYAIEILPKLRLHEDNEMEELSLNTDKDEHITGILGMENHSIWLWGVKKLRLEGHAKLIENKLSFMSISSDSQDENEDDI
;
A
#
# COMPACT_ATOMS: atom_id res chain seq x y z
N MET A 1 -8.84 22.75 15.00
CA MET A 1 -7.61 23.50 14.67
C MET A 1 -6.72 23.45 15.89
N GLY A 2 -5.39 23.44 15.72
CA GLY A 2 -4.47 23.55 16.85
C GLY A 2 -4.30 25.02 17.27
N PRO A 3 -4.03 25.31 18.54
CA PRO A 3 -3.80 26.67 19.02
C PRO A 3 -2.53 27.25 18.40
N GLY A 4 -2.61 28.41 17.74
CA GLY A 4 -1.42 29.20 17.32
C GLY A 4 -1.44 29.85 15.93
N THR A 5 -2.45 29.65 15.08
CA THR A 5 -2.44 30.18 13.72
C THR A 5 -3.45 31.30 13.52
N ILE A 6 -2.99 32.54 13.33
CA ILE A 6 -3.80 33.63 12.72
C ILE A 6 -4.37 33.08 11.41
N ALA A 7 -5.69 33.00 11.29
CA ALA A 7 -6.33 32.48 10.09
C ALA A 7 -6.29 33.54 8.99
N ILE A 8 -5.24 33.53 8.19
CA ILE A 8 -5.15 34.34 6.97
C ILE A 8 -5.56 33.44 5.81
N ARG A 9 -6.56 33.86 5.03
CA ARG A 9 -7.06 33.10 3.87
C ARG A 9 -7.05 34.01 2.65
N SER A 10 -6.57 33.54 1.52
CA SER A 10 -6.53 34.33 0.30
C SER A 10 -7.64 33.94 -0.67
N LEU A 11 -8.01 34.88 -1.51
CA LEU A 11 -8.82 34.69 -2.69
C LEU A 11 -8.15 35.52 -3.78
N GLU A 12 -7.34 34.88 -4.63
CA GLU A 12 -6.45 35.54 -5.58
C GLU A 12 -5.64 36.68 -4.93
N ASN A 13 -6.12 37.92 -5.07
CA ASN A 13 -5.50 39.16 -4.61
C ASN A 13 -6.13 39.75 -3.33
N VAL A 14 -6.99 39.04 -2.59
CA VAL A 14 -7.64 39.52 -1.36
C VAL A 14 -7.40 38.56 -0.20
N PHE A 15 -7.08 39.08 0.98
CA PHE A 15 -6.85 38.32 2.21
C PHE A 15 -7.93 38.57 3.25
N PHE A 16 -8.54 37.50 3.75
CA PHE A 16 -9.43 37.48 4.91
C PHE A 16 -8.58 37.29 6.16
N VAL A 17 -8.63 38.26 7.07
CA VAL A 17 -7.90 38.23 8.34
C VAL A 17 -8.90 38.29 9.49
N PHE A 18 -9.00 37.19 10.23
CA PHE A 18 -9.89 37.06 11.39
C PHE A 18 -9.19 37.57 12.66
N THR A 19 -9.88 38.40 13.43
CA THR A 19 -9.51 38.82 14.80
C THR A 19 -10.63 38.48 15.78
N ASP A 20 -10.39 38.58 17.08
CA ASP A 20 -11.38 38.35 18.15
C ASP A 20 -12.73 39.05 17.91
N LYS A 21 -12.75 40.26 17.34
CA LYS A 21 -13.99 41.06 17.18
C LYS A 21 -14.39 41.38 15.75
N ASN A 22 -13.42 41.41 14.82
CA ASN A 22 -13.64 41.90 13.47
C ASN A 22 -13.06 40.94 12.42
N LEU A 23 -13.58 41.04 11.20
CA LEU A 23 -13.00 40.45 10.01
C LEU A 23 -12.46 41.57 9.11
N PHE A 24 -11.24 41.45 8.62
CA PHE A 24 -10.67 42.42 7.68
C PHE A 24 -10.49 41.78 6.30
N LEU A 25 -10.82 42.53 5.26
CA LEU A 25 -10.49 42.21 3.87
C LEU A 25 -9.34 43.11 3.44
N ILE A 26 -8.20 42.53 3.11
CA ILE A 26 -6.98 43.28 2.79
C ILE A 26 -6.50 42.90 1.39
N PRO A 27 -6.31 43.85 0.47
CA PRO A 27 -5.79 43.53 -0.85
C PRO A 27 -4.33 43.13 -0.81
N GLU A 28 -3.90 42.30 -1.75
CA GLU A 28 -2.55 41.72 -1.79
C GLU A 28 -1.47 42.82 -1.82
N ARG A 29 -1.72 43.94 -2.49
CA ARG A 29 -0.80 45.08 -2.51
C ARG A 29 -0.54 45.66 -1.12
N GLU A 30 -1.57 45.75 -0.29
CA GLU A 30 -1.43 46.21 1.09
C GLU A 30 -0.89 45.08 1.97
N TYR A 31 -1.38 43.85 1.77
CA TYR A 31 -0.93 42.68 2.50
C TYR A 31 0.57 42.36 2.27
N LYS A 32 1.12 42.62 1.07
CA LYS A 32 2.56 42.48 0.74
C LYS A 32 3.47 43.35 1.61
N HIS A 33 2.95 44.42 2.19
CA HIS A 33 3.66 45.23 3.18
C HIS A 33 3.67 44.61 4.58
N PHE A 34 3.00 43.45 4.77
CA PHE A 34 2.98 42.68 5.99
C PHE A 34 3.59 41.29 5.76
N GLN A 35 4.80 41.06 6.30
CA GLN A 35 5.43 39.74 6.26
C GLN A 35 5.26 39.04 7.62
N LYS A 36 4.83 37.78 7.58
CA LYS A 36 4.92 36.85 8.72
C LYS A 36 6.10 35.92 8.46
N THR A 37 7.17 36.06 9.24
CA THR A 37 8.24 35.06 9.28
C THR A 37 7.82 33.89 10.16
N GLY A 38 8.40 32.71 9.94
CA GLY A 38 8.08 31.48 10.71
C GLY A 38 8.28 31.59 12.23
N ASP A 39 8.87 32.70 12.71
CA ASP A 39 9.24 32.99 14.09
C ASP A 39 8.29 33.99 14.80
N PHE A 40 7.01 34.03 14.43
CA PHE A 40 5.92 34.71 15.17
C PHE A 40 5.86 36.26 15.14
N PHE A 41 6.64 36.96 14.31
CA PHE A 41 6.58 38.43 14.20
C PHE A 41 5.75 38.91 12.99
N ILE A 42 4.94 39.96 13.19
CA ILE A 42 4.26 40.70 12.11
C ILE A 42 5.11 41.93 11.79
N TYR A 43 5.60 42.01 10.56
CA TYR A 43 6.29 43.20 10.04
C TYR A 43 5.31 44.16 9.39
N THR A 44 5.53 45.45 9.57
CA THR A 44 4.88 46.49 8.77
C THR A 44 5.78 47.72 8.67
N LYS A 45 5.57 48.58 7.67
CA LYS A 45 6.29 49.87 7.63
C LYS A 45 5.77 50.79 8.73
N LYS A 46 6.65 51.55 9.40
CA LYS A 46 6.25 52.46 10.50
C LYS A 46 5.07 53.37 10.12
N LYS A 47 5.04 53.90 8.89
CA LYS A 47 3.96 54.77 8.40
C LYS A 47 2.56 54.15 8.44
N HIS A 48 2.47 52.82 8.50
CA HIS A 48 1.20 52.09 8.60
C HIS A 48 0.79 51.81 10.05
N ILE A 49 1.59 52.22 11.04
CA ILE A 49 1.22 52.15 12.45
C ILE A 49 0.44 53.42 12.81
N PRO A 50 -0.82 53.31 13.26
CA PRO A 50 -1.59 54.46 13.70
C PRO A 50 -0.91 55.19 14.87
N GLU A 51 -1.04 56.51 14.94
CA GLU A 51 -0.65 57.26 16.14
C GLU A 51 -1.59 56.87 17.29
N VAL A 52 -1.10 56.05 18.22
CA VAL A 52 -1.87 55.60 19.38
C VAL A 52 -2.01 56.75 20.37
N THR A 53 -3.25 57.13 20.69
CA THR A 53 -3.57 58.18 21.65
C THR A 53 -3.13 57.79 23.07
N GLY A 54 -2.20 58.56 23.65
CA GLY A 54 -1.68 58.33 25.01
C GLY A 54 -0.16 58.34 25.18
N ARG A 55 0.62 58.66 24.14
CA ARG A 55 2.07 58.89 24.27
C ARG A 55 2.43 60.36 24.53
N ASP A 56 3.30 60.58 25.51
CA ASP A 56 3.92 61.90 25.77
C ASP A 56 4.98 62.29 24.74
N THR A 57 5.43 61.38 23.88
CA THR A 57 6.34 61.67 22.77
C THR A 57 5.94 60.83 21.55
N GLY A 58 5.49 61.44 20.45
CA GLY A 58 5.03 60.77 19.22
C GLY A 58 6.09 59.93 18.45
N LYS A 59 7.19 59.54 19.11
CA LYS A 59 8.32 58.80 18.53
C LYS A 59 8.13 57.30 18.75
N VAL A 60 8.26 56.52 17.68
CA VAL A 60 8.30 55.04 17.73
C VAL A 60 9.76 54.61 17.67
N ILE A 61 10.25 53.97 18.73
CA ILE A 61 11.66 53.59 18.88
C ILE A 61 11.83 52.07 18.98
N CYS A 62 12.93 51.56 18.43
CA CYS A 62 13.31 50.16 18.54
C CYS A 62 13.78 49.85 19.97
N ILE A 63 13.30 48.76 20.60
CA ILE A 63 13.68 48.43 21.99
C ILE A 63 15.17 48.10 22.16
N ILE A 64 15.82 47.56 21.11
CA ILE A 64 17.20 47.09 21.16
C ILE A 64 18.18 48.22 20.89
N CYS A 65 18.12 48.84 19.70
CA CYS A 65 19.05 49.92 19.35
C CYS A 65 18.66 51.29 19.93
N ARG A 66 17.41 51.45 20.42
CA ARG A 66 16.84 52.72 20.91
C ARG A 66 16.80 53.86 19.90
N GLU A 67 17.00 53.55 18.63
CA GLU A 67 16.85 54.51 17.54
C GLU A 67 15.38 54.69 17.18
N GLU A 68 15.05 55.91 16.77
CA GLU A 68 13.75 56.22 16.19
C GLU A 68 13.71 55.66 14.77
N THR A 69 12.66 54.91 14.45
CA THR A 69 12.52 54.30 13.13
C THR A 69 11.96 55.32 12.14
N GLU A 70 12.43 55.32 10.90
CA GLU A 70 11.91 56.20 9.86
C GLU A 70 10.56 55.69 9.32
N PRO A 71 9.71 56.53 8.70
CA PRO A 71 8.38 56.14 8.23
C PRO A 71 8.37 54.93 7.27
N GLU A 72 9.43 54.75 6.48
CA GLU A 72 9.55 53.64 5.52
C GLU A 72 10.21 52.38 6.11
N ASP A 73 10.73 52.44 7.34
CA ASP A 73 11.39 51.30 7.98
C ASP A 73 10.40 50.20 8.33
N PHE A 74 10.79 48.95 8.09
CA PHE A 74 10.07 47.78 8.56
C PHE A 74 10.30 47.57 10.05
N VAL A 75 9.19 47.50 10.77
CA VAL A 75 9.18 47.35 12.22
C VAL A 75 8.15 46.30 12.64
N SER A 76 8.44 45.61 13.73
CA SER A 76 7.48 44.71 14.38
C SER A 76 7.08 45.23 15.76
N PRO A 77 5.79 45.51 15.99
CA PRO A 77 5.28 45.85 17.32
C PRO A 77 5.58 44.82 18.40
N LEU A 78 5.81 45.28 19.64
CA LEU A 78 6.05 44.41 20.80
C LEU A 78 4.90 44.38 21.84
N CYS A 79 3.88 45.24 21.69
CA CYS A 79 2.64 45.25 22.50
C CYS A 79 1.51 45.97 21.73
N GLN A 80 0.24 45.74 22.07
CA GLN A 80 -0.93 46.39 21.43
C GLN A 80 -0.92 47.92 21.51
N GLN A 81 -0.39 48.48 22.61
CA GLN A 81 -0.20 49.93 22.80
C GLN A 81 1.03 50.48 22.05
N MET A 82 1.70 49.63 21.28
CA MET A 82 2.87 49.90 20.43
C MET A 82 4.10 50.45 21.16
N HIS A 83 4.14 50.49 22.51
CA HIS A 83 5.15 51.19 23.34
C HIS A 83 6.58 51.11 22.77
N PHE A 84 6.99 49.92 22.32
CA PHE A 84 8.20 49.71 21.55
C PHE A 84 7.92 48.86 20.31
N VAL A 85 8.80 49.02 19.33
CA VAL A 85 8.89 48.13 18.16
C VAL A 85 10.26 47.45 18.14
N LEU A 86 10.43 46.50 17.24
CA LEU A 86 11.70 45.92 16.86
C LEU A 86 11.96 46.28 15.39
N CYS A 87 13.06 46.98 15.09
CA CYS A 87 13.44 47.22 13.70
C CYS A 87 14.01 45.94 13.07
N GLU A 88 13.86 45.83 11.75
CA GLU A 88 14.31 44.67 10.96
C GLU A 88 15.76 44.28 11.24
N VAL A 89 16.68 45.26 11.30
CA VAL A 89 18.11 45.01 11.57
C VAL A 89 18.32 44.36 12.94
N CYS A 90 17.62 44.85 13.98
CA CYS A 90 17.74 44.30 15.32
C CYS A 90 17.10 42.91 15.42
N PHE A 91 16.08 42.62 14.62
CA PHE A 91 15.48 41.29 14.57
C PHE A 91 16.40 40.26 13.91
N GLU A 92 16.97 40.56 12.74
CA GLU A 92 17.89 39.62 12.07
C GLU A 92 19.10 39.31 12.97
N TYR A 93 19.57 40.31 13.71
CA TYR A 93 20.58 40.12 14.76
C TYR A 93 20.13 39.17 15.88
N LEU A 94 18.86 39.23 16.30
CA LEU A 94 18.32 38.31 17.32
C LEU A 94 18.12 36.89 16.79
N LYS A 95 17.72 36.75 15.52
CA LYS A 95 17.47 35.46 14.87
C LYS A 95 18.74 34.59 14.76
N GLY A 96 19.91 35.21 14.62
CA GLY A 96 21.20 34.51 14.55
C GLY A 96 21.75 33.99 15.90
N ARG A 97 21.06 34.22 17.03
CA ARG A 97 21.53 33.80 18.37
C ARG A 97 21.11 32.36 18.70
N ALA A 98 22.04 31.60 19.33
CA ALA A 98 21.77 30.26 19.85
C ALA A 98 20.88 30.27 21.11
N ASP A 99 20.92 31.37 21.88
CA ASP A 99 20.02 31.72 22.98
C ASP A 99 18.81 32.46 22.38
N LYS A 100 17.64 31.80 22.31
CA LYS A 100 16.40 32.36 21.75
C LYS A 100 15.54 33.02 22.84
N ARG A 101 16.07 33.97 23.62
CA ARG A 101 15.23 34.72 24.57
C ARG A 101 14.27 35.66 23.84
N GLU A 102 12.99 35.54 24.17
CA GLU A 102 11.91 36.36 23.61
C GLU A 102 12.01 37.82 24.12
N VAL A 103 11.93 38.79 23.20
CA VAL A 103 12.06 40.22 23.52
C VAL A 103 10.68 40.79 23.82
N VAL A 104 10.32 40.92 25.10
CA VAL A 104 9.00 41.42 25.50
C VAL A 104 8.97 42.94 25.71
N CYS A 105 7.81 43.56 25.48
CA CYS A 105 7.58 44.94 25.88
C CYS A 105 7.66 45.06 27.42
N PRO A 106 8.52 45.92 27.99
CA PRO A 106 8.70 46.04 29.43
C PRO A 106 7.46 46.53 30.18
N TYR A 107 6.61 47.29 29.48
CA TYR A 107 5.42 47.93 30.05
C TYR A 107 4.21 46.99 30.10
N CYS A 108 3.95 46.26 29.01
CA CYS A 108 2.78 45.37 28.93
C CYS A 108 3.08 43.93 29.34
N LYS A 109 4.34 43.46 29.17
CA LYS A 109 4.74 42.06 29.33
C LYS A 109 3.82 41.07 28.58
N GLU A 110 3.21 41.51 27.48
CA GLU A 110 2.43 40.66 26.57
C GLU A 110 3.36 39.62 25.93
N ASN A 111 2.90 38.37 25.88
CA ASN A 111 3.66 37.27 25.28
C ASN A 111 3.45 37.29 23.75
N GLN A 112 4.52 37.35 22.96
CA GLN A 112 4.41 37.56 21.51
C GLN A 112 3.97 36.31 20.76
N SER A 113 4.14 35.14 21.38
CA SER A 113 3.57 33.87 20.92
C SER A 113 2.06 33.71 21.21
N ASP A 114 1.43 34.64 21.94
CA ASP A 114 0.00 34.57 22.29
C ASP A 114 -0.89 34.95 21.10
N LYS A 115 -1.93 34.17 20.85
CA LYS A 115 -2.91 34.40 19.77
C LYS A 115 -3.62 35.74 19.94
N VAL A 116 -4.00 36.06 21.18
CA VAL A 116 -4.72 37.31 21.53
C VAL A 116 -3.83 38.53 21.25
N TYR A 117 -2.53 38.39 21.48
CA TYR A 117 -1.56 39.44 21.18
C TYR A 117 -1.50 39.72 19.68
N GLN A 118 -1.29 38.67 18.87
CA GLN A 118 -1.16 38.78 17.42
C GLN A 118 -2.44 39.32 16.75
N GLU A 119 -3.61 38.86 17.20
CA GLU A 119 -4.90 39.36 16.71
C GLU A 119 -5.15 40.82 17.14
N GLY A 120 -4.74 41.20 18.35
CA GLY A 120 -4.83 42.59 18.81
C GLY A 120 -3.93 43.54 18.02
N ILE A 121 -2.70 43.12 17.66
CA ILE A 121 -1.81 43.92 16.79
C ILE A 121 -2.45 44.15 15.42
N LEU A 122 -2.99 43.10 14.79
CA LEU A 122 -3.69 43.24 13.51
C LEU A 122 -4.93 44.14 13.65
N GLY A 123 -5.70 43.99 14.74
CA GLY A 123 -6.85 44.84 15.03
C GLY A 123 -6.48 46.33 15.17
N VAL A 124 -5.31 46.63 15.75
CA VAL A 124 -4.79 48.01 15.85
C VAL A 124 -4.30 48.51 14.49
N LEU A 125 -3.51 47.71 13.77
CA LEU A 125 -2.96 48.09 12.46
C LEU A 125 -4.05 48.41 11.42
N PHE A 126 -5.15 47.65 11.44
CA PHE A 126 -6.29 47.86 10.55
C PHE A 126 -7.45 48.63 11.23
N SER A 127 -7.23 49.25 12.39
CA SER A 127 -8.28 50.00 13.11
C SER A 127 -8.86 51.17 12.31
N LEU A 128 -8.05 51.75 11.42
CA LEU A 128 -8.40 52.84 10.51
C LEU A 128 -9.07 52.38 9.21
N ALA A 129 -9.17 51.08 8.97
CA ALA A 129 -9.84 50.55 7.78
C ALA A 129 -11.34 50.96 7.80
N PRO A 130 -11.88 51.52 6.70
CA PRO A 130 -13.27 51.90 6.63
C PRO A 130 -14.19 50.70 6.85
N GLU A 131 -15.23 50.93 7.63
CA GLU A 131 -16.28 49.94 7.87
C GLU A 131 -17.30 49.97 6.73
N VAL A 132 -17.66 48.78 6.25
CA VAL A 132 -18.57 48.63 5.11
C VAL A 132 -19.91 48.11 5.60
N LYS A 133 -21.01 48.67 5.07
CA LYS A 133 -22.37 48.26 5.45
C LYS A 133 -22.80 46.94 4.81
N SER A 134 -22.36 46.66 3.60
CA SER A 134 -22.74 45.47 2.84
C SER A 134 -21.65 45.11 1.84
N ILE A 135 -21.38 43.82 1.68
CA ILE A 135 -20.38 43.31 0.73
C ILE A 135 -20.82 41.95 0.17
N ALA A 136 -20.65 41.76 -1.13
CA ALA A 136 -20.85 40.47 -1.78
C ALA A 136 -19.52 39.71 -1.83
N ILE A 137 -19.49 38.48 -1.31
CA ILE A 137 -18.30 37.64 -1.34
C ILE A 137 -18.45 36.66 -2.52
N LYS A 138 -17.59 36.82 -3.52
CA LYS A 138 -17.58 36.03 -4.77
C LYS A 138 -16.15 35.82 -5.25
N PRO A 139 -15.86 34.75 -6.03
CA PRO A 139 -14.48 34.35 -6.34
C PRO A 139 -13.64 35.43 -7.04
N ASP A 140 -14.27 36.27 -7.86
CA ASP A 140 -13.68 37.35 -8.66
C ASP A 140 -13.72 38.73 -7.95
N MET A 141 -13.87 38.76 -6.61
CA MET A 141 -13.95 40.03 -5.89
C MET A 141 -12.60 40.74 -5.82
N GLU A 142 -12.59 42.02 -6.17
CA GLU A 142 -11.43 42.89 -6.00
C GLU A 142 -11.70 43.90 -4.88
N VAL A 143 -10.69 44.11 -4.03
CA VAL A 143 -10.72 45.12 -2.97
C VAL A 143 -9.59 46.08 -3.27
N GLU A 144 -9.86 47.38 -3.33
CA GLU A 144 -8.80 48.37 -3.58
C GLU A 144 -8.05 48.74 -2.29
N THR A 145 -8.74 48.88 -1.17
CA THR A 145 -8.16 49.27 0.11
C THR A 145 -8.66 48.38 1.24
N ALA A 146 -7.88 48.19 2.30
CA ALA A 146 -8.32 47.35 3.42
C ALA A 146 -9.69 47.79 3.97
N MET A 147 -10.60 46.84 4.17
CA MET A 147 -11.96 47.06 4.66
C MET A 147 -12.18 46.30 5.97
N ARG A 148 -12.96 46.91 6.88
CA ARG A 148 -13.39 46.27 8.14
C ARG A 148 -14.83 45.78 8.04
N LEU A 149 -15.03 44.52 8.39
CA LEU A 149 -16.33 43.85 8.47
C LEU A 149 -16.65 43.61 9.94
N THR A 150 -17.81 44.11 10.36
CA THR A 150 -18.33 43.99 11.72
C THR A 150 -19.63 43.20 11.69
N ARG A 151 -20.23 42.96 12.87
CA ARG A 151 -21.51 42.24 12.97
C ARG A 151 -22.66 42.97 12.25
N GLU A 152 -22.56 44.29 12.11
CA GLU A 152 -23.51 45.12 11.37
C GLU A 152 -23.29 45.05 9.84
N THR A 153 -22.12 44.60 9.39
CA THR A 153 -21.84 44.39 7.98
C THR A 153 -22.64 43.21 7.45
N LYS A 154 -23.38 43.43 6.36
CA LYS A 154 -24.09 42.39 5.63
C LYS A 154 -23.17 41.70 4.60
N SER A 155 -22.82 40.46 4.83
CA SER A 155 -22.06 39.61 3.91
C SER A 155 -23.01 38.79 3.05
N VAL A 156 -23.08 39.09 1.75
CA VAL A 156 -23.95 38.40 0.80
C VAL A 156 -23.16 37.28 0.12
N LEU A 157 -23.65 36.04 0.26
CA LEU A 157 -23.16 34.87 -0.45
C LEU A 157 -24.18 34.46 -1.51
N ASP A 158 -23.73 34.43 -2.76
CA ASP A 158 -24.60 34.15 -3.90
C ASP A 158 -23.90 33.20 -4.87
N ASN A 159 -24.58 32.11 -5.23
CA ASN A 159 -24.12 31.03 -6.12
C ASN A 159 -22.61 30.75 -6.10
N SER A 160 -22.05 30.55 -4.90
CA SER A 160 -20.60 30.44 -4.69
C SER A 160 -20.23 29.21 -3.86
N CYS A 161 -19.04 28.68 -4.11
CA CYS A 161 -18.44 27.63 -3.32
C CYS A 161 -17.52 28.24 -2.26
N VAL A 162 -17.78 28.03 -0.98
CA VAL A 162 -17.09 28.69 0.14
C VAL A 162 -16.47 27.64 1.05
N SER A 163 -15.23 27.86 1.48
CA SER A 163 -14.58 26.97 2.43
C SER A 163 -15.30 26.97 3.79
N ASP A 164 -15.35 25.84 4.48
CA ASP A 164 -15.93 25.69 5.82
C ASP A 164 -15.42 26.77 6.79
N THR A 165 -14.12 27.03 6.76
CA THR A 165 -13.45 28.02 7.61
C THR A 165 -13.93 29.44 7.33
N LEU A 166 -14.02 29.84 6.06
CA LEU A 166 -14.48 31.18 5.70
C LEU A 166 -15.97 31.36 6.01
N PHE A 167 -16.78 30.36 5.71
CA PHE A 167 -18.20 30.38 6.01
C PHE A 167 -18.47 30.60 7.50
N PHE A 168 -17.92 29.75 8.39
CA PHE A 168 -18.11 29.93 9.82
C PHE A 168 -17.43 31.19 10.38
N GLY A 169 -16.34 31.64 9.75
CA GLY A 169 -15.71 32.92 10.04
C GLY A 169 -16.66 34.10 9.80
N LEU A 170 -17.33 34.14 8.64
CA LEU A 170 -18.35 35.15 8.31
C LEU A 170 -19.55 35.06 9.25
N MET A 171 -20.05 33.84 9.52
CA MET A 171 -21.20 33.58 10.39
C MET A 171 -21.03 34.11 11.81
N SER A 172 -19.80 34.16 12.31
CA SER A 172 -19.48 34.64 13.67
C SER A 172 -19.28 36.14 13.80
N ARG A 173 -18.95 36.82 12.70
CA ARG A 173 -18.43 38.21 12.71
C ARG A 173 -19.24 39.17 11.86
N THR A 174 -20.17 38.69 11.04
CA THR A 174 -21.00 39.49 10.12
C THR A 174 -22.43 38.98 10.08
N THR A 175 -23.35 39.76 9.53
CA THR A 175 -24.69 39.29 9.18
C THR A 175 -24.64 38.63 7.81
N VAL A 176 -24.89 37.32 7.72
CA VAL A 176 -24.75 36.55 6.46
C VAL A 176 -26.11 36.40 5.77
N GLU A 177 -26.22 36.89 4.54
CA GLU A 177 -27.38 36.66 3.66
C GLU A 177 -26.99 35.69 2.55
N ILE A 178 -27.72 34.57 2.42
CA ILE A 178 -27.60 33.66 1.28
C ILE A 178 -28.79 33.93 0.35
N ARG A 179 -28.51 34.34 -0.90
CA ARG A 179 -29.57 34.68 -1.88
C ARG A 179 -30.11 33.45 -2.61
N ASP A 180 -29.22 32.65 -3.19
CA ASP A 180 -29.56 31.39 -3.86
C ASP A 180 -29.02 30.18 -3.06
N ARG A 181 -28.15 29.37 -3.67
CA ARG A 181 -27.49 28.22 -3.04
C ARG A 181 -25.99 28.45 -2.98
N ILE A 182 -25.36 28.01 -1.90
CA ILE A 182 -23.90 27.98 -1.76
C ILE A 182 -23.42 26.54 -1.63
N SER A 183 -22.17 26.29 -2.00
CA SER A 183 -21.52 24.99 -1.80
C SER A 183 -20.43 25.09 -0.72
N LEU A 184 -20.46 24.28 0.32
CA LEU A 184 -19.40 24.23 1.33
C LEU A 184 -18.37 23.15 1.01
N PHE A 185 -17.09 23.50 1.09
CA PHE A 185 -15.98 22.56 0.94
C PHE A 185 -15.00 22.63 2.11
N ARG A 186 -14.32 21.51 2.39
CA ARG A 186 -13.30 21.49 3.44
C ARG A 186 -12.12 22.37 3.02
N ASN A 187 -11.74 23.32 3.86
CA ASN A 187 -10.56 24.12 3.60
C ASN A 187 -9.29 23.24 3.58
N LYS A 188 -8.54 23.27 2.47
CA LYS A 188 -7.22 22.65 2.33
C LYS A 188 -6.15 23.65 2.79
N THR A 189 -4.92 23.20 2.99
CA THR A 189 -3.77 24.11 3.14
C THR A 189 -3.50 24.95 1.88
N SER A 190 -4.22 24.71 0.78
CA SER A 190 -4.23 25.56 -0.40
C SER A 190 -4.97 26.87 -0.15
N ARG A 191 -4.44 27.92 -0.76
CA ARG A 191 -4.71 29.31 -0.45
C ARG A 191 -6.08 29.85 -0.90
N MET A 192 -7.01 29.05 -1.44
CA MET A 192 -8.27 29.56 -2.01
C MET A 192 -9.47 29.25 -1.11
N CYS A 193 -10.19 30.29 -0.67
CA CYS A 193 -11.34 30.17 0.24
C CYS A 193 -12.73 30.34 -0.41
N CYS A 194 -12.80 30.76 -1.67
CA CYS A 194 -14.01 30.84 -2.50
C CYS A 194 -13.72 30.38 -3.95
N LEU A 195 -14.65 29.64 -4.56
CA LEU A 195 -14.57 29.13 -5.94
C LEU A 195 -15.94 29.24 -6.64
N TRP A 196 -15.94 29.25 -7.98
CA TRP A 196 -17.19 29.17 -8.76
C TRP A 196 -17.78 27.77 -8.73
N GLU A 197 -16.95 26.74 -8.84
CA GLU A 197 -17.36 25.33 -8.75
C GLU A 197 -16.39 24.54 -7.85
N PRO A 198 -16.87 23.51 -7.12
CA PRO A 198 -16.01 22.63 -6.34
C PRO A 198 -15.20 21.69 -7.26
N ASP A 199 -13.92 21.48 -6.94
CA ASP A 199 -13.10 20.45 -7.60
C ASP A 199 -13.75 19.06 -7.47
N GLN A 200 -14.08 18.42 -8.60
CA GLN A 200 -14.53 17.03 -8.61
C GLN A 200 -13.33 16.11 -8.37
N GLY A 201 -13.19 15.55 -7.15
CA GLY A 201 -12.23 14.47 -6.93
C GLY A 201 -11.65 14.30 -5.52
N ASP A 202 -12.04 15.08 -4.50
CA ASP A 202 -11.45 14.93 -3.15
C ASP A 202 -12.48 14.47 -2.10
N ASP A 203 -12.49 13.17 -1.79
CA ASP A 203 -13.39 12.47 -0.85
C ASP A 203 -13.11 12.77 0.66
N LYS A 204 -12.70 14.01 0.96
CA LYS A 204 -12.28 14.43 2.32
C LYS A 204 -13.43 15.11 3.07
N ARG A 205 -13.46 14.95 4.40
CA ARG A 205 -14.59 15.30 5.30
C ARG A 205 -14.66 16.80 5.63
N VAL A 206 -15.83 17.43 5.59
CA VAL A 206 -16.07 18.79 6.14
C VAL A 206 -16.11 18.72 7.68
N ASN A 207 -15.34 19.59 8.34
CA ASN A 207 -15.20 19.58 9.80
C ASN A 207 -15.85 20.85 10.40
N ILE A 208 -16.99 20.68 11.07
CA ILE A 208 -17.68 21.72 11.85
C ILE A 208 -17.13 21.71 13.29
N CYS A 209 -15.93 22.26 13.49
CA CYS A 209 -15.31 22.39 14.82
C CYS A 209 -15.39 23.83 15.32
N ILE A 210 -16.40 24.13 16.15
CA ILE A 210 -16.72 25.48 16.66
C ILE A 210 -16.22 25.67 18.10
N GLY A 211 -15.22 24.89 18.52
CA GLY A 211 -14.75 24.85 19.91
C GLY A 211 -14.10 26.14 20.45
N GLU A 212 -13.80 27.12 19.59
CA GLU A 212 -13.05 28.34 19.95
C GLU A 212 -13.89 29.64 19.94
N TYR A 213 -15.20 29.58 19.66
CA TYR A 213 -16.02 30.79 19.59
C TYR A 213 -16.50 31.26 20.96
N THR A 214 -16.46 32.58 21.16
CA THR A 214 -17.04 33.27 22.31
C THR A 214 -18.57 33.12 22.31
N LYS A 215 -19.19 33.34 23.48
CA LYS A 215 -20.66 33.31 23.60
C LYS A 215 -21.34 34.26 22.61
N GLU A 216 -20.77 35.44 22.40
CA GLU A 216 -21.30 36.47 21.52
C GLU A 216 -21.16 36.09 20.03
N GLU A 217 -20.04 35.45 19.64
CA GLU A 217 -19.90 34.88 18.29
C GLU A 217 -20.90 33.75 18.05
N MET A 218 -21.18 32.91 19.06
CA MET A 218 -22.20 31.86 18.97
C MET A 218 -23.61 32.44 18.81
N GLU A 219 -23.95 33.48 19.57
CA GLU A 219 -25.23 34.20 19.42
C GLU A 219 -25.38 34.76 17.99
N GLN A 220 -24.33 35.33 17.43
CA GLN A 220 -24.31 35.81 16.04
C GLN A 220 -24.50 34.68 15.02
N ILE A 221 -23.81 33.54 15.20
CA ILE A 221 -23.97 32.37 14.33
C ILE A 221 -25.43 31.90 14.37
N HIS A 222 -26.03 31.79 15.56
CA HIS A 222 -27.41 31.36 15.70
C HIS A 222 -28.41 32.33 15.04
N GLU A 223 -28.20 33.64 15.16
CA GLU A 223 -29.06 34.62 14.51
C GLU A 223 -28.98 34.52 12.98
N ASN A 224 -27.77 34.38 12.43
CA ASN A 224 -27.58 34.15 11.00
C ASN A 224 -28.32 32.88 10.54
N ILE A 225 -28.17 31.75 11.27
CA ILE A 225 -28.84 30.49 10.93
C ILE A 225 -30.37 30.65 10.94
N ARG A 226 -30.95 31.41 11.87
CA ARG A 226 -32.41 31.64 11.93
C ARG A 226 -32.95 32.32 10.68
N THR A 227 -32.15 33.20 10.08
CA THR A 227 -32.55 33.95 8.87
C THR A 227 -32.24 33.21 7.56
N MET A 228 -31.58 32.06 7.62
CA MET A 228 -31.18 31.31 6.42
C MET A 228 -32.37 30.63 5.74
N PRO A 229 -32.44 30.65 4.39
CA PRO A 229 -33.38 29.84 3.64
C PRO A 229 -33.13 28.34 3.86
N ARG A 230 -34.18 27.52 3.70
CA ARG A 230 -34.03 26.06 3.70
C ARG A 230 -33.27 25.60 2.46
N SER A 231 -32.50 24.52 2.59
CA SER A 231 -31.79 23.89 1.47
C SER A 231 -30.91 24.87 0.65
N CYS A 232 -30.37 25.90 1.31
CA CYS A 232 -29.49 26.88 0.70
C CYS A 232 -28.01 26.46 0.72
N ILE A 233 -27.66 25.38 1.41
CA ILE A 233 -26.28 24.89 1.54
C ILE A 233 -26.17 23.49 0.94
N LYS A 234 -25.38 23.38 -0.13
CA LYS A 234 -24.89 22.11 -0.67
C LYS A 234 -23.55 21.78 -0.01
N ILE A 235 -23.36 20.56 0.47
CA ILE A 235 -22.04 20.15 0.97
C ILE A 235 -21.34 19.42 -0.17
N SER A 236 -20.16 19.89 -0.57
CA SER A 236 -19.37 19.25 -1.63
C SER A 236 -18.86 17.86 -1.26
N THR A 237 -18.89 17.52 0.04
CA THR A 237 -18.42 16.26 0.60
C THR A 237 -19.56 15.58 1.34
N GLN A 238 -19.75 14.28 1.18
CA GLN A 238 -20.80 13.54 1.90
C GLN A 238 -20.52 13.38 3.41
N LYS A 239 -19.40 13.88 3.95
CA LYS A 239 -18.94 13.62 5.33
C LYS A 239 -18.88 14.88 6.19
N ILE A 240 -19.56 14.88 7.33
CA ILE A 240 -19.60 15.96 8.33
C ILE A 240 -19.07 15.45 9.67
N TYR A 241 -18.14 16.17 10.27
CA TYR A 241 -17.73 15.96 11.66
C TYR A 241 -18.03 17.20 12.51
N ALA A 242 -18.78 17.06 13.60
CA ALA A 242 -19.00 18.15 14.55
C ALA A 242 -18.62 17.76 15.98
N ALA A 243 -17.92 18.66 16.68
CA ALA A 243 -17.46 18.42 18.04
C ALA A 243 -17.91 19.52 19.01
N ASP A 244 -18.24 19.13 20.25
CA ASP A 244 -18.61 20.03 21.35
C ASP A 244 -19.69 21.06 20.93
N ASN A 245 -19.45 22.37 21.07
CA ASN A 245 -20.35 23.44 20.63
C ASN A 245 -20.73 23.38 19.14
N GLY A 246 -19.88 22.78 18.32
CA GLY A 246 -20.15 22.56 16.89
C GLY A 246 -21.37 21.68 16.65
N ILE A 247 -21.72 20.80 17.59
CA ILE A 247 -22.90 19.95 17.47
C ILE A 247 -24.18 20.80 17.48
N HIS A 248 -24.28 21.80 18.38
CA HIS A 248 -25.48 22.64 18.44
C HIS A 248 -25.68 23.44 17.15
N VAL A 249 -24.60 24.00 16.61
CA VAL A 249 -24.62 24.73 15.33
C VAL A 249 -24.97 23.79 14.18
N PHE A 250 -24.37 22.61 14.12
CA PHE A 250 -24.68 21.61 13.11
C PHE A 250 -26.17 21.24 13.12
N LEU A 251 -26.73 20.93 14.30
CA LEU A 251 -28.14 20.56 14.43
C LEU A 251 -29.09 21.69 14.01
N ASN A 252 -28.72 22.95 14.23
CA ASN A 252 -29.50 24.10 13.75
C ASN A 252 -29.33 24.35 12.24
N LEU A 253 -28.18 24.01 11.66
CA LEU A 253 -27.92 24.09 10.22
C LEU A 253 -28.58 22.97 9.42
N CYS A 254 -29.07 21.90 10.05
CA CYS A 254 -29.63 20.74 9.35
C CYS A 254 -30.73 21.12 8.33
N ALA A 255 -31.58 22.09 8.65
CA ALA A 255 -32.65 22.55 7.74
C ALA A 255 -32.12 23.39 6.55
N ALA A 256 -30.89 23.90 6.63
CA ALA A 256 -30.25 24.66 5.56
C ALA A 256 -29.54 23.74 4.55
N PHE A 257 -29.29 22.47 4.88
CA PHE A 257 -28.67 21.53 3.95
C PHE A 257 -29.66 21.03 2.89
N ASP A 258 -29.16 20.80 1.68
CA ASP A 258 -29.89 20.15 0.58
C ASP A 258 -30.20 18.67 0.92
N GLU A 259 -31.20 18.07 0.25
CA GLU A 259 -31.64 16.68 0.46
C GLU A 259 -30.60 15.67 -0.07
N GLN A 260 -29.44 15.58 0.58
CA GLN A 260 -28.37 14.64 0.23
C GLN A 260 -28.12 13.67 1.38
N THR A 261 -27.72 12.45 1.04
CA THR A 261 -27.37 11.44 2.02
C THR A 261 -26.03 11.77 2.69
N LEU A 262 -26.01 11.89 4.02
CA LEU A 262 -24.83 12.36 4.78
C LEU A 262 -24.20 11.28 5.68
N ASP A 263 -22.87 11.31 5.78
CA ASP A 263 -22.05 10.63 6.79
C ASP A 263 -21.76 11.62 7.93
N ILE A 264 -22.38 11.41 9.09
CA ILE A 264 -22.35 12.34 10.22
C ILE A 264 -21.56 11.74 11.37
N SER A 265 -20.61 12.49 11.93
CA SER A 265 -19.86 12.10 13.12
C SER A 265 -19.89 13.22 14.17
N LEU A 266 -20.47 12.93 15.33
CA LEU A 266 -20.68 13.88 16.42
C LEU A 266 -19.97 13.40 17.69
N ASP A 267 -19.18 14.28 18.31
CA ASP A 267 -18.39 13.94 19.48
C ASP A 267 -18.38 15.07 20.52
N SER A 268 -18.78 14.79 21.75
CA SER A 268 -18.84 15.81 22.81
C SER A 268 -18.12 15.38 24.07
N SER A 269 -17.08 16.13 24.42
CA SER A 269 -16.24 15.88 25.59
C SER A 269 -16.90 16.30 26.91
N LYS A 270 -17.74 17.34 26.89
CA LYS A 270 -18.41 17.91 28.05
C LYS A 270 -19.92 17.97 27.87
N ARG A 271 -20.64 17.65 28.95
CA ARG A 271 -22.10 17.68 28.96
C ARG A 271 -22.69 19.08 28.80
N GLU A 272 -21.98 20.10 29.28
CA GLU A 272 -22.40 21.51 29.24
C GLU A 272 -22.80 21.96 27.83
N TYR A 273 -22.04 21.53 26.81
CA TYR A 273 -22.31 21.83 25.41
C TYR A 273 -23.58 21.18 24.87
N MET A 274 -24.06 20.13 25.54
CA MET A 274 -25.28 19.42 25.17
C MET A 274 -26.49 19.94 25.94
N GLU A 275 -26.31 20.68 27.04
CA GLU A 275 -27.43 21.04 27.93
C GLU A 275 -28.51 21.86 27.24
N GLU A 276 -28.11 22.80 26.38
CA GLU A 276 -29.05 23.64 25.63
C GLU A 276 -29.92 22.80 24.69
N ILE A 277 -29.31 21.97 23.86
CA ILE A 277 -30.01 21.00 22.98
C ILE A 277 -30.95 20.14 23.81
N LEU A 278 -30.45 19.60 24.93
CA LEU A 278 -31.14 18.63 25.77
C LEU A 278 -32.29 19.22 26.62
N ARG A 279 -32.38 20.57 26.76
CA ARG A 279 -33.47 21.29 27.45
C ARG A 279 -34.74 21.36 26.61
N GLU A 280 -34.62 21.38 25.29
CA GLU A 280 -35.74 21.40 24.33
C GLU A 280 -36.36 19.99 24.17
N ARG A 281 -36.89 19.42 25.26
CA ARG A 281 -37.26 17.99 25.38
C ARG A 281 -38.23 17.44 24.32
N ASN A 282 -38.97 18.29 23.62
CA ASN A 282 -39.97 17.88 22.62
C ASN A 282 -39.55 18.20 21.17
N LYS A 283 -38.36 18.77 20.97
CA LYS A 283 -37.86 19.07 19.62
C LYS A 283 -37.26 17.80 19.03
N LYS A 284 -37.95 17.26 18.03
CA LYS A 284 -37.38 16.27 17.13
C LYS A 284 -36.47 16.98 16.11
N ILE A 285 -35.31 16.42 15.86
CA ILE A 285 -34.32 16.96 14.92
C ILE A 285 -34.27 16.03 13.71
N CYS A 286 -34.79 16.51 12.59
CA CYS A 286 -34.67 15.81 11.32
C CYS A 286 -33.26 16.02 10.75
N LEU A 287 -32.54 14.91 10.51
CA LEU A 287 -31.20 14.92 9.89
C LEU A 287 -31.24 14.68 8.38
N GLY A 288 -32.44 14.56 7.78
CA GLY A 288 -32.59 14.08 6.41
C GLY A 288 -32.22 12.61 6.27
N GLU A 289 -31.78 12.20 5.08
CA GLU A 289 -31.30 10.85 4.81
C GLU A 289 -29.86 10.69 5.33
N VAL A 290 -29.64 9.78 6.28
CA VAL A 290 -28.32 9.57 6.90
C VAL A 290 -27.75 8.24 6.48
N LYS A 291 -26.61 8.27 5.79
CA LYS A 291 -25.88 7.08 5.35
C LYS A 291 -25.12 6.45 6.51
N ARG A 292 -24.36 7.27 7.26
CA ARG A 292 -23.57 6.83 8.41
C ARG A 292 -23.73 7.77 9.58
N LEU A 293 -23.95 7.26 10.78
CA LEU A 293 -24.08 8.05 12.00
C LEU A 293 -23.12 7.54 13.09
N VAL A 294 -22.15 8.38 13.46
CA VAL A 294 -21.20 8.10 14.54
C VAL A 294 -21.46 9.06 15.69
N LEU A 295 -21.84 8.56 16.87
CA LEU A 295 -22.01 9.36 18.08
C LEU A 295 -21.03 8.89 19.17
N ALA A 296 -20.25 9.83 19.70
CA ALA A 296 -19.27 9.55 20.75
C ALA A 296 -19.49 10.42 22.00
N ARG A 297 -19.21 9.83 23.17
CA ARG A 297 -19.26 10.49 24.48
C ARG A 297 -20.62 11.16 24.73
N HIS A 298 -20.67 12.42 25.18
CA HIS A 298 -21.94 13.10 25.49
C HIS A 298 -22.84 13.33 24.26
N ALA A 299 -22.31 13.24 23.03
CA ALA A 299 -23.11 13.39 21.82
C ALA A 299 -24.17 12.29 21.69
N ILE A 300 -23.95 11.12 22.28
CA ILE A 300 -24.91 10.01 22.26
C ILE A 300 -26.26 10.42 22.90
N GLU A 301 -26.27 11.35 23.87
CA GLU A 301 -27.50 11.78 24.55
C GLU A 301 -28.56 12.38 23.60
N ILE A 302 -28.18 12.79 22.38
CA ILE A 302 -29.10 13.33 21.37
C ILE A 302 -29.81 12.25 20.55
N LEU A 303 -29.32 10.99 20.56
CA LEU A 303 -29.88 9.92 19.72
C LEU A 303 -31.42 9.80 19.81
N PRO A 304 -32.05 9.89 21.01
CA PRO A 304 -33.52 9.85 21.11
C PRO A 304 -34.25 11.07 20.54
N MET A 305 -33.54 12.16 20.25
CA MET A 305 -34.09 13.39 19.68
C MET A 305 -34.00 13.39 18.15
N LEU A 306 -33.24 12.47 17.55
CA LEU A 306 -33.08 12.38 16.11
C LEU A 306 -34.32 11.72 15.49
N GLU A 307 -34.90 12.38 14.49
CA GLU A 307 -35.98 11.82 13.68
C GLU A 307 -35.38 11.12 12.48
N ILE A 308 -35.36 9.79 12.53
CA ILE A 308 -34.94 8.91 11.43
C ILE A 308 -36.21 8.42 10.74
N HIS A 309 -36.32 8.67 9.44
CA HIS A 309 -37.49 8.28 8.65
C HIS A 309 -37.65 6.76 8.62
N GLU A 310 -38.88 6.26 8.54
CA GLU A 310 -39.19 4.82 8.61
C GLU A 310 -38.54 4.02 7.45
N GLU A 311 -38.53 4.62 6.26
CA GLU A 311 -37.91 4.07 5.05
C GLU A 311 -36.39 4.29 4.97
N SER A 312 -35.76 4.93 5.96
CA SER A 312 -34.31 5.18 5.91
C SER A 312 -33.52 3.90 6.12
N GLU A 313 -32.63 3.60 5.15
CA GLU A 313 -31.66 2.52 5.22
C GLU A 313 -30.25 3.06 5.50
N MET A 314 -29.85 3.03 6.78
CA MET A 314 -28.54 3.49 7.22
C MET A 314 -27.48 2.41 6.96
N GLU A 315 -26.35 2.76 6.34
CA GLU A 315 -25.21 1.86 6.18
C GLU A 315 -24.53 1.54 7.51
N GLU A 316 -24.36 2.54 8.39
CA GLU A 316 -23.61 2.36 9.63
C GLU A 316 -24.13 3.23 10.78
N LEU A 317 -24.41 2.61 11.93
CA LEU A 317 -24.62 3.28 13.21
C LEU A 317 -23.50 2.89 14.19
N ARG A 318 -22.68 3.86 14.61
CA ARG A 318 -21.59 3.63 15.57
C ARG A 318 -21.75 4.47 16.82
N LEU A 319 -21.80 3.83 17.99
CA LEU A 319 -21.92 4.50 19.28
C LEU A 319 -20.72 4.16 20.18
N ARG A 320 -20.02 5.17 20.70
CA ARG A 320 -18.85 4.98 21.59
C ARG A 320 -18.99 5.72 22.91
N ALA A 321 -19.02 4.99 24.02
CA ALA A 321 -19.05 5.57 25.36
C ALA A 321 -18.04 4.90 26.31
N ASP A 322 -16.98 5.61 26.70
CA ASP A 322 -16.00 5.13 27.69
C ASP A 322 -16.46 5.30 29.15
N SER A 323 -17.56 6.04 29.39
CA SER A 323 -18.07 6.32 30.72
C SER A 323 -19.60 6.22 30.81
N LEU A 324 -20.10 5.64 31.91
CA LEU A 324 -21.53 5.54 32.19
C LEU A 324 -22.25 6.89 32.18
N LYS A 325 -21.54 7.98 32.53
CA LYS A 325 -22.12 9.33 32.60
C LYS A 325 -22.71 9.78 31.26
N TYR A 326 -22.15 9.32 30.13
CA TYR A 326 -22.57 9.68 28.78
C TYR A 326 -23.92 9.09 28.37
N ILE A 327 -24.31 7.96 28.97
CA ILE A 327 -25.51 7.23 28.55
C ILE A 327 -26.59 7.21 29.63
N LYS A 328 -26.34 7.81 30.80
CA LYS A 328 -27.22 7.76 31.97
C LYS A 328 -28.64 8.24 31.66
N ARG A 329 -28.79 9.25 30.79
CA ARG A 329 -30.10 9.74 30.33
C ARG A 329 -30.80 8.72 29.43
N ILE A 330 -30.07 8.15 28.47
CA ILE A 330 -30.59 7.15 27.52
C ILE A 330 -31.08 5.90 28.24
N LEU A 331 -30.37 5.45 29.27
CA LEU A 331 -30.76 4.25 30.01
C LEU A 331 -32.11 4.37 30.75
N ARG A 332 -32.63 5.60 30.96
CA ARG A 332 -33.96 5.85 31.55
C ARG A 332 -35.10 5.69 30.55
N ILE A 333 -34.80 5.69 29.25
CA ILE A 333 -35.78 5.44 28.20
C ILE A 333 -36.24 3.98 28.30
N GLU A 334 -37.49 3.73 27.97
CA GLU A 334 -38.06 2.38 27.95
C GLU A 334 -37.34 1.47 26.94
N LYS A 335 -37.47 0.16 27.11
CA LYS A 335 -36.89 -0.81 26.17
C LYS A 335 -37.50 -0.60 24.78
N GLY A 336 -36.67 -0.52 23.75
CA GLY A 336 -37.12 -0.21 22.39
C GLY A 336 -37.67 1.21 22.19
N GLY A 337 -37.40 2.14 23.11
CA GLY A 337 -37.90 3.51 23.01
C GLY A 337 -37.15 4.42 22.02
N ILE A 338 -36.13 3.93 21.32
CA ILE A 338 -35.34 4.68 20.34
C ILE A 338 -35.43 3.99 18.98
N TRP A 339 -36.21 4.55 18.07
CA TRP A 339 -36.27 4.10 16.69
C TRP A 339 -35.01 4.47 15.93
N VAL A 340 -34.43 3.50 15.20
CA VAL A 340 -33.25 3.72 14.35
C VAL A 340 -33.41 3.23 12.90
N GLY A 341 -34.64 2.84 12.50
CA GLY A 341 -34.92 2.39 11.13
C GLY A 341 -34.24 1.07 10.76
N LYS A 342 -33.86 0.95 9.48
CA LYS A 342 -33.03 -0.16 8.96
C LYS A 342 -31.55 0.24 9.06
N VAL A 343 -30.72 -0.63 9.61
CA VAL A 343 -29.28 -0.39 9.83
C VAL A 343 -28.51 -1.61 9.34
N LYS A 344 -27.62 -1.42 8.37
CA LYS A 344 -26.75 -2.50 7.85
C LYS A 344 -25.65 -2.86 8.85
N ASN A 345 -24.92 -1.89 9.38
CA ASN A 345 -23.80 -2.13 10.31
C ASN A 345 -24.01 -1.42 11.64
N LEU A 346 -24.07 -2.17 12.75
CA LEU A 346 -24.25 -1.62 14.10
C LEU A 346 -23.02 -1.88 14.95
N HIS A 347 -22.33 -0.81 15.37
CA HIS A 347 -21.09 -0.88 16.15
C HIS A 347 -21.26 -0.19 17.50
N LEU A 348 -21.23 -0.95 18.60
CA LEU A 348 -21.36 -0.41 19.95
C LEU A 348 -20.09 -0.69 20.77
N THR A 349 -19.46 0.36 21.28
CA THR A 349 -18.21 0.25 22.05
C THR A 349 -18.33 0.83 23.45
N GLY A 350 -17.82 0.09 24.44
CA GLY A 350 -17.83 0.47 25.84
C GLY A 350 -19.24 0.45 26.44
N TYR A 351 -19.57 1.42 27.29
CA TYR A 351 -20.90 1.56 27.87
C TYR A 351 -22.02 1.67 26.82
N ALA A 352 -21.72 2.07 25.58
CA ALA A 352 -22.70 2.19 24.51
C ALA A 352 -23.38 0.85 24.19
N VAL A 353 -22.75 -0.30 24.49
CA VAL A 353 -23.38 -1.62 24.36
C VAL A 353 -24.70 -1.71 25.14
N ARG A 354 -24.81 -1.02 26.29
CA ARG A 354 -26.05 -0.97 27.09
C ARG A 354 -27.21 -0.28 26.39
N ILE A 355 -26.93 0.55 25.39
CA ILE A 355 -27.95 1.25 24.60
C ILE A 355 -28.68 0.27 23.69
N PHE A 356 -28.09 -0.88 23.34
CA PHE A 356 -28.72 -1.88 22.48
C PHE A 356 -30.16 -2.24 22.92
N LEU A 357 -30.40 -2.37 24.24
CA LEU A 357 -31.74 -2.66 24.78
C LEU A 357 -32.77 -1.54 24.61
N ARG A 358 -32.32 -0.35 24.19
CA ARG A 358 -33.13 0.85 23.96
C ARG A 358 -33.39 1.09 22.49
N LEU A 359 -32.61 0.47 21.60
CA LEU A 359 -32.79 0.59 20.16
C LEU A 359 -33.96 -0.30 19.70
N TYR A 360 -34.74 0.22 18.77
CA TYR A 360 -35.80 -0.45 18.04
C TYR A 360 -35.49 -0.35 16.55
N PHE A 361 -35.39 -1.51 15.90
CA PHE A 361 -35.07 -1.65 14.48
C PHE A 361 -36.35 -2.02 13.72
N HIS A 362 -36.39 -1.70 12.43
CA HIS A 362 -37.44 -2.16 11.55
C HIS A 362 -37.52 -3.70 11.52
N GLU A 363 -38.73 -4.27 11.42
CA GLU A 363 -38.94 -5.74 11.49
C GLU A 363 -38.21 -6.49 10.35
N GLU A 364 -38.13 -5.87 9.18
CA GLU A 364 -37.43 -6.37 7.99
C GLU A 364 -35.93 -6.04 7.98
N ASN A 365 -35.35 -5.51 9.06
CA ASN A 365 -33.94 -5.14 9.06
C ASN A 365 -33.03 -6.37 8.91
N GLU A 366 -32.18 -6.35 7.90
CA GLU A 366 -31.14 -7.35 7.66
C GLU A 366 -29.75 -6.73 7.86
N MET A 367 -29.14 -6.97 9.01
CA MET A 367 -27.81 -6.43 9.32
C MET A 367 -26.73 -7.20 8.56
N GLU A 368 -25.80 -6.47 7.95
CA GLU A 368 -24.54 -6.98 7.44
C GLU A 368 -23.58 -7.30 8.58
N GLU A 369 -23.45 -6.40 9.57
CA GLU A 369 -22.59 -6.61 10.73
C GLU A 369 -23.23 -6.09 12.03
N LEU A 370 -23.12 -6.89 13.08
CA LEU A 370 -23.37 -6.49 14.46
C LEU A 370 -22.09 -6.64 15.28
N CYS A 371 -21.53 -5.54 15.75
CA CYS A 371 -20.30 -5.51 16.54
C CYS A 371 -20.52 -4.92 17.93
N PHE A 372 -20.25 -5.71 18.97
CA PHE A 372 -20.18 -5.23 20.35
C PHE A 372 -18.76 -5.40 20.90
N SER A 373 -18.19 -4.33 21.42
CA SER A 373 -16.86 -4.34 22.04
C SER A 373 -16.94 -3.75 23.45
N ALA A 374 -16.56 -4.55 24.45
CA ALA A 374 -16.69 -4.17 25.85
C ALA A 374 -15.50 -4.63 26.70
N ASP A 375 -14.61 -3.69 27.02
CA ASP A 375 -13.39 -3.97 27.81
C ASP A 375 -13.64 -4.22 29.31
N ASN A 376 -14.86 -4.00 29.81
CA ASN A 376 -15.20 -4.17 31.22
C ASN A 376 -16.62 -4.71 31.40
N TYR A 377 -16.87 -5.55 32.41
CA TYR A 377 -18.20 -6.06 32.74
C TYR A 377 -19.26 -4.95 32.95
N ASN A 378 -18.86 -3.80 33.50
CA ASN A 378 -19.75 -2.66 33.70
C ASN A 378 -20.29 -2.07 32.39
N HIS A 379 -19.59 -2.27 31.26
CA HIS A 379 -20.01 -1.85 29.93
C HIS A 379 -21.24 -2.61 29.43
N ILE A 380 -21.56 -3.77 30.01
CA ILE A 380 -22.72 -4.58 29.62
C ILE A 380 -23.75 -4.73 30.74
N ALA A 381 -23.57 -4.02 31.86
CA ALA A 381 -24.39 -4.17 33.05
C ALA A 381 -25.91 -4.10 32.75
N GLY A 382 -26.64 -5.09 33.25
CA GLY A 382 -28.09 -5.28 33.02
C GLY A 382 -28.42 -6.18 31.83
N ILE A 383 -27.57 -6.28 30.80
CA ILE A 383 -27.82 -7.18 29.64
C ILE A 383 -27.70 -8.66 30.04
N PRO A 384 -26.66 -9.11 30.76
CA PRO A 384 -26.53 -10.51 31.16
C PRO A 384 -27.63 -11.05 32.08
N GLN A 385 -28.44 -10.18 32.69
CA GLN A 385 -29.57 -10.56 33.55
C GLN A 385 -30.82 -10.94 32.75
N ALA A 386 -30.85 -10.63 31.45
CA ALA A 386 -31.94 -11.03 30.58
C ALA A 386 -31.98 -12.57 30.43
N ASP A 387 -33.16 -13.11 30.18
CA ASP A 387 -33.30 -14.54 29.90
C ASP A 387 -32.56 -14.90 28.61
N ASN A 388 -32.05 -16.13 28.51
CA ASN A 388 -31.42 -16.59 27.29
C ASN A 388 -32.41 -16.51 26.13
N ASN A 389 -31.97 -16.02 24.97
CA ASN A 389 -32.80 -15.79 23.79
C ASN A 389 -33.95 -14.78 23.97
N SER A 390 -33.84 -13.86 24.91
CA SER A 390 -34.84 -12.80 25.08
C SER A 390 -34.55 -11.56 24.24
N LEU A 391 -33.31 -11.38 23.77
CA LEU A 391 -32.89 -10.19 23.03
C LEU A 391 -32.98 -10.44 21.53
N LEU A 392 -34.08 -10.00 20.91
CA LEU A 392 -34.28 -10.13 19.47
C LEU A 392 -33.28 -9.24 18.72
N VAL A 393 -32.53 -9.83 17.79
CA VAL A 393 -31.53 -9.11 16.96
C VAL A 393 -31.94 -9.03 15.48
N GLY A 394 -32.90 -9.87 15.07
CA GLY A 394 -33.31 -9.97 13.66
C GLY A 394 -32.41 -10.88 12.83
N LYS A 395 -32.22 -10.54 11.55
CA LYS A 395 -31.29 -11.22 10.64
C LYS A 395 -29.94 -10.49 10.66
N VAL A 396 -28.85 -11.24 10.86
CA VAL A 396 -27.49 -10.73 10.98
C VAL A 396 -26.55 -11.63 10.19
N LYS A 397 -25.84 -11.06 9.20
CA LYS A 397 -24.84 -11.78 8.39
C LYS A 397 -23.53 -11.99 9.15
N SER A 398 -22.99 -10.98 9.84
CA SER A 398 -21.76 -11.10 10.63
C SER A 398 -21.97 -10.64 12.08
N LEU A 399 -21.53 -11.44 13.05
CA LEU A 399 -21.59 -11.10 14.47
C LEU A 399 -20.19 -11.07 15.07
N ARG A 400 -19.79 -9.91 15.58
CA ARG A 400 -18.51 -9.69 16.27
C ARG A 400 -18.74 -9.33 17.74
N LEU A 401 -18.19 -10.12 18.66
CA LEU A 401 -18.27 -9.85 20.10
C LEU A 401 -16.88 -9.88 20.73
N GLU A 402 -16.47 -8.75 21.31
CA GLU A 402 -15.13 -8.56 21.89
C GLU A 402 -15.19 -8.30 23.40
N GLY A 403 -14.26 -8.92 24.13
CA GLY A 403 -14.11 -8.80 25.57
C GLY A 403 -15.34 -9.31 26.33
N HIS A 404 -15.83 -8.50 27.27
CA HIS A 404 -17.02 -8.83 28.06
C HIS A 404 -18.29 -8.93 27.23
N ALA A 405 -18.34 -8.35 26.01
CA ALA A 405 -19.51 -8.41 25.15
C ALA A 405 -19.90 -9.85 24.79
N LEU A 406 -18.94 -10.79 24.81
CA LEU A 406 -19.18 -12.21 24.58
C LEU A 406 -20.23 -12.81 25.54
N LYS A 407 -20.35 -12.27 26.77
CA LYS A 407 -21.36 -12.70 27.75
C LYS A 407 -22.80 -12.39 27.31
N ILE A 408 -22.97 -11.53 26.32
CA ILE A 408 -24.27 -11.21 25.70
C ILE A 408 -24.70 -12.32 24.73
N PHE A 409 -23.77 -13.09 24.16
CA PHE A 409 -24.05 -14.07 23.12
C PHE A 409 -25.23 -15.01 23.43
N PRO A 410 -25.33 -15.63 24.63
CA PRO A 410 -26.45 -16.54 24.92
C PRO A 410 -27.80 -15.83 25.08
N LYS A 411 -27.80 -14.50 25.20
CA LYS A 411 -28.99 -13.66 25.35
C LYS A 411 -29.60 -13.29 24.01
N LEU A 412 -28.81 -13.33 22.94
CA LEU A 412 -29.23 -12.97 21.59
C LEU A 412 -30.15 -14.05 20.98
N ARG A 413 -31.22 -13.59 20.35
CA ARG A 413 -32.17 -14.39 19.57
C ARG A 413 -32.16 -13.92 18.12
N PHE A 414 -31.63 -14.77 17.25
CA PHE A 414 -31.67 -14.59 15.80
C PHE A 414 -33.02 -15.00 15.22
N HIS A 415 -33.37 -14.41 14.08
CA HIS A 415 -34.51 -14.86 13.29
C HIS A 415 -34.36 -16.34 12.87
N LYS A 416 -35.47 -17.08 12.75
CA LYS A 416 -35.43 -18.52 12.41
C LYS A 416 -34.79 -18.81 11.05
N GLU A 417 -34.89 -17.86 10.13
CA GLU A 417 -34.33 -17.96 8.78
C GLU A 417 -32.93 -17.34 8.66
N ASN A 418 -32.34 -16.88 9.77
CA ASN A 418 -31.04 -16.23 9.71
C ASN A 418 -29.96 -17.18 9.17
N LYS A 419 -29.21 -16.69 8.18
CA LYS A 419 -28.00 -17.33 7.66
C LYS A 419 -26.82 -16.44 8.04
N THR A 420 -26.24 -16.68 9.21
CA THR A 420 -25.04 -15.97 9.63
C THR A 420 -23.88 -16.45 8.76
N LYS A 421 -23.22 -15.53 8.06
CA LYS A 421 -21.99 -15.81 7.32
C LYS A 421 -20.81 -16.00 8.27
N GLU A 422 -20.67 -15.15 9.28
CA GLU A 422 -19.49 -15.11 10.14
C GLU A 422 -19.81 -14.90 11.62
N PHE A 423 -19.12 -15.65 12.48
CA PHE A 423 -19.00 -15.38 13.91
C PHE A 423 -17.54 -15.07 14.25
N SER A 424 -17.30 -13.93 14.90
CA SER A 424 -15.98 -13.53 15.38
C SER A 424 -16.05 -13.18 16.86
N PHE A 425 -15.40 -13.97 17.70
CA PHE A 425 -15.41 -13.79 19.15
C PHE A 425 -13.99 -13.69 19.68
N SER A 426 -13.70 -12.66 20.48
CA SER A 426 -12.40 -12.53 21.12
C SER A 426 -12.54 -12.06 22.56
N THR A 427 -11.74 -12.60 23.48
CA THR A 427 -11.65 -12.06 24.84
C THR A 427 -10.34 -12.45 25.51
N TYR A 428 -9.71 -11.48 26.16
CA TYR A 428 -8.49 -11.67 26.95
C TYR A 428 -8.78 -11.93 28.44
N ASP A 429 -10.04 -11.79 28.86
CA ASP A 429 -10.50 -12.17 30.21
C ASP A 429 -11.29 -13.49 30.16
N TYR A 430 -11.14 -14.30 31.21
CA TYR A 430 -11.90 -15.54 31.45
C TYR A 430 -13.31 -15.26 32.02
N GLY A 431 -13.51 -14.14 32.74
CA GLY A 431 -14.82 -13.79 33.30
C GLY A 431 -16.00 -13.76 32.29
N PRO A 432 -15.82 -13.21 31.06
CA PRO A 432 -16.83 -13.19 30.00
C PRO A 432 -17.36 -14.56 29.58
N ILE A 433 -16.50 -15.59 29.54
CA ILE A 433 -16.87 -16.90 28.99
C ILE A 433 -17.64 -17.77 29.96
N TYR A 434 -17.49 -17.58 31.28
CA TYR A 434 -18.16 -18.40 32.29
C TYR A 434 -19.70 -18.42 32.09
N GLY A 435 -20.28 -17.25 31.81
CA GLY A 435 -21.71 -17.13 31.54
C GLY A 435 -22.16 -17.80 30.23
N VAL A 436 -21.25 -18.04 29.29
CA VAL A 436 -21.52 -18.79 28.06
C VAL A 436 -21.41 -20.29 28.32
N LEU A 437 -20.38 -20.73 29.05
CA LEU A 437 -20.11 -22.14 29.36
C LEU A 437 -21.19 -22.80 30.24
N GLU A 438 -21.84 -22.05 31.13
CA GLU A 438 -22.96 -22.55 31.97
C GLU A 438 -24.25 -22.81 31.18
N THR A 439 -24.37 -22.25 29.97
CA THR A 439 -25.58 -22.43 29.18
C THR A 439 -25.66 -23.83 28.58
N LYS A 440 -26.87 -24.39 28.54
CA LYS A 440 -27.11 -25.69 27.89
C LYS A 440 -26.67 -25.61 26.44
N LYS A 441 -25.94 -26.63 25.96
CA LYS A 441 -25.46 -26.74 24.56
C LYS A 441 -26.64 -26.49 23.63
N ARG A 442 -26.58 -25.39 22.87
CA ARG A 442 -27.67 -25.01 21.97
C ARG A 442 -27.36 -25.52 20.57
N LYS A 443 -28.31 -26.24 19.98
CA LYS A 443 -28.08 -26.89 18.70
C LYS A 443 -28.13 -25.97 17.48
N ASP A 444 -28.58 -24.73 17.65
CA ASP A 444 -28.94 -23.89 16.51
C ASP A 444 -28.02 -22.68 16.29
N TRP A 445 -27.01 -22.47 17.15
CA TRP A 445 -26.21 -21.24 17.12
C TRP A 445 -25.31 -21.12 15.89
N VAL A 446 -24.55 -22.17 15.58
CA VAL A 446 -23.50 -22.13 14.54
C VAL A 446 -23.81 -23.06 13.37
N ARG A 447 -24.99 -23.71 13.36
CA ARG A 447 -25.38 -24.71 12.33
C ARG A 447 -25.31 -24.16 10.89
N ARG A 448 -25.40 -22.84 10.70
CA ARG A 448 -25.41 -22.18 9.38
C ARG A 448 -24.26 -21.18 9.17
N ALA A 449 -23.24 -21.19 10.03
CA ALA A 449 -22.09 -20.31 9.87
C ALA A 449 -21.15 -20.80 8.77
N GLU A 450 -20.77 -19.91 7.85
CA GLU A 450 -19.72 -20.19 6.87
C GLU A 450 -18.33 -20.00 7.48
N LYS A 451 -18.17 -19.03 8.40
CA LYS A 451 -16.90 -18.65 9.02
C LYS A 451 -16.98 -18.58 10.55
N LEU A 452 -15.93 -19.04 11.23
CA LEU A 452 -15.79 -18.98 12.68
C LEU A 452 -14.38 -18.51 13.09
N ASN A 453 -14.29 -17.37 13.78
CA ASN A 453 -13.04 -16.84 14.33
C ASN A 453 -13.14 -16.75 15.85
N LEU A 454 -12.24 -17.43 16.58
CA LEU A 454 -12.16 -17.41 18.05
C LEU A 454 -10.76 -16.98 18.50
N GLY A 455 -10.69 -15.89 19.25
CA GLY A 455 -9.44 -15.34 19.81
C GLY A 455 -9.40 -15.38 21.35
N GLY A 456 -8.23 -15.71 21.91
CA GLY A 456 -8.01 -15.77 23.35
C GLY A 456 -8.94 -16.77 24.05
N TYR A 457 -9.47 -16.41 25.21
CA TYR A 457 -10.36 -17.29 25.99
C TYR A 457 -11.67 -17.61 25.28
N ALA A 458 -12.03 -16.90 24.20
CA ALA A 458 -13.24 -17.22 23.43
C ALA A 458 -13.19 -18.65 22.86
N ILE A 459 -12.00 -19.21 22.63
CA ILE A 459 -11.82 -20.57 22.13
C ILE A 459 -12.47 -21.61 23.07
N GLU A 460 -12.44 -21.41 24.39
CA GLU A 460 -13.03 -22.32 25.39
C GLU A 460 -14.53 -22.60 25.16
N ILE A 461 -15.24 -21.71 24.45
CA ILE A 461 -16.66 -21.91 24.16
C ILE A 461 -16.90 -22.89 23.00
N LEU A 462 -15.85 -23.27 22.26
CA LEU A 462 -15.92 -24.14 21.08
C LEU A 462 -16.74 -25.44 21.32
N PRO A 463 -16.54 -26.21 22.43
CA PRO A 463 -17.34 -27.40 22.71
C PRO A 463 -18.85 -27.12 22.86
N ARG A 464 -19.23 -25.87 23.16
CA ARG A 464 -20.62 -25.42 23.37
C ARG A 464 -21.28 -24.89 22.10
N LEU A 465 -20.52 -24.49 21.08
CA LEU A 465 -21.05 -23.92 19.83
C LEU A 465 -21.88 -24.92 19.01
N GLY A 466 -21.65 -26.22 19.22
CA GLY A 466 -22.49 -27.28 18.68
C GLY A 466 -22.39 -27.41 17.16
N LEU A 467 -21.20 -27.69 16.63
CA LEU A 467 -21.02 -28.05 15.23
C LEU A 467 -21.58 -29.48 15.00
N TYR A 468 -22.22 -29.72 13.84
CA TYR A 468 -22.91 -30.98 13.51
C TYR A 468 -22.23 -31.73 12.38
N GLU A 469 -22.63 -32.98 12.16
CA GLU A 469 -22.18 -33.79 11.01
C GLU A 469 -22.46 -33.10 9.67
N GLU A 470 -23.57 -32.35 9.57
CA GLU A 470 -23.95 -31.58 8.38
C GLU A 470 -23.24 -30.21 8.27
N SER A 471 -22.42 -29.82 9.24
CA SER A 471 -21.74 -28.52 9.19
C SER A 471 -20.64 -28.52 8.14
N GLU A 472 -20.77 -27.64 7.17
CA GLU A 472 -19.74 -27.33 6.17
C GLU A 472 -19.29 -25.89 6.37
N MET A 473 -18.07 -25.71 6.87
CA MET A 473 -17.46 -24.39 7.10
C MET A 473 -16.45 -24.06 6.01
N GLU A 474 -16.52 -22.82 5.54
CA GLU A 474 -15.55 -22.25 4.63
C GLU A 474 -14.23 -21.95 5.36
N GLU A 475 -14.30 -21.38 6.56
CA GLU A 475 -13.10 -20.90 7.26
C GLU A 475 -13.23 -20.96 8.79
N ILE A 476 -12.19 -21.45 9.45
CA ILE A 476 -12.05 -21.45 10.90
C ILE A 476 -10.68 -20.90 11.27
N VAL A 477 -10.65 -19.90 12.15
CA VAL A 477 -9.43 -19.29 12.67
C VAL A 477 -9.46 -19.31 14.19
N PHE A 478 -8.45 -19.93 14.81
CA PHE A 478 -8.25 -19.90 16.25
C PHE A 478 -6.91 -19.26 16.60
N GLY A 479 -6.91 -18.24 17.45
CA GLY A 479 -5.69 -17.58 17.93
C GLY A 479 -5.63 -17.55 19.45
N ALA A 480 -4.55 -18.05 20.03
CA ALA A 480 -4.35 -18.05 21.48
C ALA A 480 -2.93 -17.65 21.87
N ASP A 481 -2.78 -16.47 22.46
CA ASP A 481 -1.47 -15.96 22.89
C ASP A 481 -0.98 -16.62 24.19
N TYR A 482 -1.88 -17.20 25.00
CA TYR A 482 -1.55 -17.82 26.28
C TYR A 482 -2.15 -19.22 26.44
N SER A 483 -1.41 -20.15 27.05
CA SER A 483 -1.87 -21.53 27.29
C SER A 483 -3.16 -21.60 28.09
N CYS A 484 -3.38 -20.64 29.00
CA CYS A 484 -4.60 -20.53 29.78
C CYS A 484 -5.85 -20.28 28.90
N ASN A 485 -5.70 -19.71 27.70
CA ASN A 485 -6.80 -19.46 26.76
C ASN A 485 -7.50 -20.74 26.28
N ILE A 486 -6.87 -21.90 26.45
CA ILE A 486 -7.39 -23.20 26.01
C ILE A 486 -7.32 -24.30 27.09
N SER A 487 -7.02 -23.91 28.33
CA SER A 487 -6.82 -24.82 29.46
C SER A 487 -8.02 -25.72 29.78
N GLY A 488 -9.25 -25.24 29.58
CA GLY A 488 -10.49 -26.01 29.78
C GLY A 488 -10.71 -27.07 28.70
N ILE A 489 -10.14 -26.89 27.51
CA ILE A 489 -10.18 -27.87 26.42
C ILE A 489 -9.13 -28.96 26.60
N PHE A 490 -7.99 -28.68 27.24
CA PHE A 490 -6.91 -29.68 27.38
C PHE A 490 -7.30 -30.95 28.11
N GLY A 491 -8.19 -30.85 29.10
CA GLY A 491 -8.73 -32.01 29.83
C GLY A 491 -9.64 -32.91 28.99
N MET A 492 -10.07 -32.47 27.81
CA MET A 492 -10.95 -33.25 26.94
C MET A 492 -10.19 -34.39 26.24
N GLY A 493 -10.89 -35.47 25.89
CA GLY A 493 -10.34 -36.58 25.11
C GLY A 493 -9.85 -36.15 23.72
N ARG A 494 -9.10 -37.01 23.04
CA ARG A 494 -8.80 -36.83 21.60
C ARG A 494 -10.09 -36.85 20.79
N ASN A 495 -10.14 -36.08 19.70
CA ASN A 495 -11.29 -36.03 18.79
C ASN A 495 -12.61 -35.76 19.53
N SER A 496 -12.57 -34.92 20.56
CA SER A 496 -13.71 -34.65 21.44
C SER A 496 -14.55 -33.47 20.95
N ILE A 497 -14.01 -32.68 20.02
CA ILE A 497 -14.68 -31.52 19.42
C ILE A 497 -14.91 -31.81 17.95
N TRP A 498 -16.14 -32.19 17.60
CA TRP A 498 -16.54 -32.37 16.22
C TRP A 498 -16.56 -31.04 15.46
N MET A 499 -15.91 -30.99 14.29
CA MET A 499 -15.76 -29.81 13.43
C MET A 499 -16.56 -29.90 12.12
N GLY A 500 -17.06 -31.09 11.75
CA GLY A 500 -17.74 -31.30 10.47
C GLY A 500 -16.76 -31.30 9.29
N LYS A 501 -17.19 -30.74 8.15
CA LYS A 501 -16.30 -30.45 7.01
C LYS A 501 -15.81 -29.01 7.11
N VAL A 502 -14.49 -28.83 6.95
CA VAL A 502 -13.84 -27.52 7.06
C VAL A 502 -12.91 -27.38 5.88
N LYS A 503 -13.14 -26.35 5.05
CA LYS A 503 -12.27 -26.06 3.91
C LYS A 503 -10.96 -25.40 4.34
N ASN A 504 -11.01 -24.38 5.19
CA ASN A 504 -9.82 -23.67 5.66
C ASN A 504 -9.73 -23.68 7.18
N LEU A 505 -8.63 -24.18 7.74
CA LEU A 505 -8.34 -24.14 9.18
C LEU A 505 -7.02 -23.43 9.43
N ARG A 506 -7.05 -22.39 10.26
CA ARG A 506 -5.86 -21.67 10.73
C ARG A 506 -5.78 -21.71 12.25
N LEU A 507 -4.62 -22.14 12.77
CA LEU A 507 -4.33 -22.20 14.20
C LEU A 507 -3.09 -21.34 14.49
N GLU A 508 -3.21 -20.40 15.40
CA GLU A 508 -2.16 -19.44 15.76
C GLU A 508 -1.88 -19.52 17.26
N GLY A 509 -0.60 -19.53 17.62
CA GLY A 509 -0.17 -19.59 19.00
C GLY A 509 -0.50 -20.92 19.68
N TYR A 510 -0.87 -20.88 20.95
CA TYR A 510 -1.30 -22.08 21.70
C TYR A 510 -2.51 -22.79 21.08
N ALA A 511 -3.26 -22.15 20.17
CA ALA A 511 -4.39 -22.80 19.50
C ALA A 511 -3.96 -24.00 18.65
N VAL A 512 -2.68 -24.08 18.27
CA VAL A 512 -2.09 -25.22 17.59
C VAL A 512 -2.24 -26.53 18.41
N ASP A 513 -2.14 -26.45 19.74
CA ASP A 513 -2.33 -27.60 20.64
C ASP A 513 -3.80 -28.11 20.69
N LEU A 514 -4.74 -27.40 20.05
CA LEU A 514 -6.12 -27.87 19.91
C LEU A 514 -6.26 -28.97 18.85
N LEU A 515 -5.36 -29.02 17.87
CA LEU A 515 -5.50 -29.92 16.72
C LEU A 515 -5.80 -31.40 17.10
N PRO A 516 -5.14 -32.01 18.11
CA PRO A 516 -5.46 -33.38 18.55
C PRO A 516 -6.86 -33.56 19.18
N LYS A 517 -7.53 -32.47 19.53
CA LYS A 517 -8.87 -32.44 20.14
C LYS A 517 -9.97 -32.29 19.10
N LEU A 518 -9.63 -31.79 17.91
CA LEU A 518 -10.57 -31.58 16.80
C LEU A 518 -10.83 -32.91 16.08
N ASP A 519 -12.09 -33.16 15.74
CA ASP A 519 -12.52 -34.31 14.94
C ASP A 519 -13.18 -33.81 13.66
N PHE A 520 -12.64 -34.20 12.51
CA PHE A 520 -13.15 -33.81 11.20
C PHE A 520 -13.93 -34.97 10.57
N HIS A 521 -14.86 -34.63 9.69
CA HIS A 521 -15.57 -35.62 8.91
C HIS A 521 -14.57 -36.48 8.10
N ARG A 522 -14.80 -37.80 8.01
CA ARG A 522 -13.87 -38.76 7.35
C ARG A 522 -13.54 -38.41 5.90
N ASN A 523 -14.50 -37.81 5.21
CA ASN A 523 -14.36 -37.36 3.81
C ASN A 523 -14.08 -35.85 3.71
N ASN A 524 -13.54 -35.22 4.76
CA ASN A 524 -13.16 -33.82 4.70
C ASN A 524 -11.97 -33.65 3.74
N VAL A 525 -12.14 -32.76 2.78
CA VAL A 525 -11.06 -32.30 1.90
C VAL A 525 -10.82 -30.85 2.28
N MET A 526 -9.72 -30.61 2.99
CA MET A 526 -9.31 -29.29 3.42
C MET A 526 -8.50 -28.63 2.31
N GLU A 527 -8.92 -27.45 1.88
CA GLU A 527 -8.18 -26.59 0.95
C GLU A 527 -6.90 -26.10 1.62
N VAL A 528 -6.99 -25.57 2.85
CA VAL A 528 -5.84 -25.04 3.59
C VAL A 528 -5.83 -25.49 5.05
N LEU A 529 -4.73 -26.10 5.48
CA LEU A 529 -4.35 -26.25 6.89
C LEU A 529 -3.15 -25.35 7.19
N GLY A 530 -3.36 -24.25 7.90
CA GLY A 530 -2.34 -23.30 8.30
C GLY A 530 -2.06 -23.36 9.81
N MET A 531 -0.78 -23.40 10.20
CA MET A 531 -0.38 -23.30 11.60
C MET A 531 0.82 -22.36 11.76
N TYR A 532 0.75 -21.45 12.73
CA TYR A 532 1.80 -20.51 13.08
C TYR A 532 2.10 -20.60 14.57
N ALA A 533 3.38 -20.81 14.92
CA ALA A 533 3.83 -20.84 16.29
C ALA A 533 5.25 -20.27 16.44
N ASP A 534 5.37 -19.00 16.83
CA ASP A 534 6.66 -18.31 17.02
C ASP A 534 7.35 -18.61 18.35
N ASP A 535 6.68 -19.29 19.29
CA ASP A 535 7.25 -19.76 20.55
C ASP A 535 7.12 -21.31 20.67
N PRO A 536 8.17 -22.03 21.11
CA PRO A 536 8.13 -23.49 21.26
C PRO A 536 7.09 -23.95 22.29
N GLY A 537 6.70 -23.08 23.23
CA GLY A 537 5.65 -23.30 24.21
C GLY A 537 4.29 -23.61 23.59
N TYR A 538 4.01 -23.05 22.42
CA TYR A 538 2.73 -23.17 21.71
C TYR A 538 2.42 -24.58 21.19
N ILE A 539 3.43 -25.44 21.10
CA ILE A 539 3.32 -26.80 20.55
C ILE A 539 3.61 -27.89 21.58
N ILE A 540 3.84 -27.55 22.85
CA ILE A 540 4.23 -28.52 23.88
C ILE A 540 3.18 -29.63 24.01
N GLY A 541 1.90 -29.29 23.97
CA GLY A 541 0.81 -30.25 24.10
C GLY A 541 0.76 -31.26 22.95
N ILE A 542 0.97 -30.79 21.72
CA ILE A 542 0.90 -31.61 20.51
C ILE A 542 2.14 -32.48 20.31
N LEU A 543 3.33 -32.03 20.72
CA LEU A 543 4.56 -32.80 20.59
C LEU A 543 4.57 -34.09 21.42
N GLY A 544 3.85 -34.11 22.54
CA GLY A 544 3.64 -35.31 23.36
C GLY A 544 2.77 -36.39 22.69
N THR A 545 2.15 -36.10 21.54
CA THR A 545 1.34 -37.08 20.81
C THR A 545 2.21 -38.09 20.04
N LYS A 546 1.63 -39.26 19.73
CA LYS A 546 2.29 -40.27 18.91
C LYS A 546 2.38 -39.78 17.45
N ASN A 547 3.45 -40.13 16.76
CA ASN A 547 3.61 -39.80 15.35
C ASN A 547 2.46 -40.38 14.52
N LYS A 548 2.00 -39.64 13.50
CA LYS A 548 0.86 -39.98 12.64
C LYS A 548 -0.46 -40.23 13.40
N SER A 549 -0.60 -39.74 14.63
CA SER A 549 -1.81 -39.96 15.43
C SER A 549 -2.86 -38.88 15.29
N ILE A 550 -2.56 -37.80 14.55
CA ILE A 550 -3.47 -36.70 14.26
C ILE A 550 -3.92 -36.84 12.81
N LEU A 551 -5.16 -37.29 12.62
CA LEU A 551 -5.75 -37.49 11.29
C LEU A 551 -6.47 -36.21 10.87
N VAL A 552 -5.94 -35.52 9.87
CA VAL A 552 -6.50 -34.26 9.35
C VAL A 552 -7.31 -34.44 8.06
N GLY A 553 -7.44 -35.67 7.56
CA GLY A 553 -8.11 -35.99 6.30
C GLY A 553 -7.21 -35.72 5.08
N THR A 554 -7.83 -35.38 3.95
CA THR A 554 -7.11 -34.93 2.74
C THR A 554 -6.84 -33.43 2.85
N VAL A 555 -5.60 -33.01 2.64
CA VAL A 555 -5.18 -31.60 2.72
C VAL A 555 -4.51 -31.22 1.40
N ARG A 556 -5.06 -30.22 0.71
CA ARG A 556 -4.50 -29.68 -0.53
C ARG A 556 -3.32 -28.76 -0.26
N THR A 557 -3.46 -27.81 0.66
CA THR A 557 -2.38 -26.91 1.06
C THR A 557 -2.06 -27.05 2.54
N LEU A 558 -0.80 -27.39 2.86
CA LEU A 558 -0.30 -27.40 4.23
C LEU A 558 0.73 -26.28 4.39
N ARG A 559 0.44 -25.31 5.27
CA ARG A 559 1.36 -24.22 5.63
C ARG A 559 1.73 -24.31 7.09
N LEU A 560 3.00 -24.55 7.39
CA LEU A 560 3.54 -24.57 8.75
C LEU A 560 4.64 -23.52 8.85
N GLN A 561 4.56 -22.68 9.87
CA GLN A 561 5.50 -21.60 10.10
C GLN A 561 6.11 -21.68 11.50
N GLU A 562 7.40 -21.39 11.58
CA GLU A 562 8.20 -21.40 12.81
C GLU A 562 8.15 -22.78 13.50
N TYR A 563 7.98 -22.82 14.82
CA TYR A 563 7.93 -24.04 15.60
C TYR A 563 6.77 -24.97 15.18
N ALA A 564 5.73 -24.47 14.49
CA ALA A 564 4.64 -25.33 14.01
C ALA A 564 5.14 -26.42 13.04
N VAL A 565 6.30 -26.24 12.41
CA VAL A 565 6.93 -27.26 11.56
C VAL A 565 7.24 -28.54 12.31
N GLU A 566 7.64 -28.49 13.59
CA GLU A 566 7.89 -29.66 14.47
C GLU A 566 6.70 -30.64 14.58
N ILE A 567 5.49 -30.19 14.23
CA ILE A 567 4.28 -30.99 14.28
C ILE A 567 4.17 -31.94 13.10
N LEU A 568 4.92 -31.71 12.02
CA LEU A 568 4.82 -32.47 10.78
C LEU A 568 4.88 -34.01 10.99
N PRO A 569 5.75 -34.60 11.84
CA PRO A 569 5.75 -36.04 12.13
C PRO A 569 4.49 -36.55 12.86
N LYS A 570 3.74 -35.66 13.51
CA LYS A 570 2.51 -35.96 14.26
C LYS A 570 1.30 -36.08 13.35
N LEU A 571 1.32 -35.41 12.21
CA LEU A 571 0.27 -35.45 11.21
C LEU A 571 0.26 -36.79 10.47
N GLY A 572 -0.93 -37.38 10.32
CA GLY A 572 -1.18 -38.58 9.53
C GLY A 572 -1.92 -38.24 8.25
N PHE A 573 -1.23 -38.31 7.11
CA PHE A 573 -1.82 -38.16 5.78
C PHE A 573 -2.25 -39.51 5.20
N CYS A 574 -3.33 -39.51 4.43
CA CYS A 574 -3.73 -40.67 3.63
C CYS A 574 -2.64 -41.03 2.61
N ARG A 575 -2.44 -42.32 2.31
CA ARG A 575 -1.45 -42.76 1.32
C ARG A 575 -1.69 -42.18 -0.07
N GLU A 576 -2.96 -41.97 -0.41
CA GLU A 576 -3.45 -41.41 -1.68
C GLU A 576 -3.61 -39.88 -1.62
N ASN A 577 -3.07 -39.21 -0.59
CA ASN A 577 -3.14 -37.75 -0.51
C ASN A 577 -2.32 -37.11 -1.64
N VAL A 578 -3.00 -36.29 -2.43
CA VAL A 578 -2.37 -35.42 -3.43
C VAL A 578 -2.44 -34.00 -2.86
N MET A 579 -1.27 -33.51 -2.41
CA MET A 579 -1.08 -32.17 -1.89
C MET A 579 -0.72 -31.24 -3.07
N GLU A 580 -1.47 -30.16 -3.22
CA GLU A 580 -1.18 -29.10 -4.17
C GLU A 580 0.04 -28.30 -3.69
N GLU A 581 0.07 -27.90 -2.42
CA GLU A 581 1.16 -27.08 -1.86
C GLU A 581 1.60 -27.52 -0.46
N LEU A 582 2.91 -27.67 -0.28
CA LEU A 582 3.57 -27.80 1.03
C LEU A 582 4.48 -26.59 1.24
N ILE A 583 4.16 -25.75 2.22
CA ILE A 583 4.92 -24.55 2.57
C ILE A 583 5.44 -24.67 4.00
N LEU A 584 6.76 -24.73 4.16
CA LEU A 584 7.43 -24.74 5.47
C LEU A 584 8.39 -23.54 5.53
N ASP A 585 8.28 -22.75 6.59
CA ASP A 585 9.08 -21.53 6.81
C ASP A 585 9.55 -21.51 8.27
N VAL A 586 10.86 -21.49 8.52
CA VAL A 586 11.43 -21.56 9.87
C VAL A 586 12.69 -20.69 9.98
N TYR A 587 12.63 -19.64 10.80
CA TYR A 587 13.77 -18.73 11.00
C TYR A 587 14.71 -19.16 12.13
N ASP A 588 14.26 -20.05 13.02
CA ASP A 588 15.04 -20.56 14.17
C ASP A 588 15.33 -22.05 14.04
N ALA A 589 16.60 -22.44 14.17
CA ALA A 589 17.05 -23.84 14.14
C ALA A 589 16.31 -24.72 15.16
N ASP A 590 15.91 -24.17 16.31
CA ASP A 590 15.19 -24.91 17.34
C ASP A 590 13.83 -25.41 16.86
N GLY A 591 13.21 -24.72 15.89
CA GLY A 591 11.95 -25.08 15.24
C GLY A 591 11.98 -26.33 14.34
N ILE A 592 13.14 -26.99 14.22
CA ILE A 592 13.28 -28.25 13.45
C ILE A 592 14.08 -29.35 14.17
N THR A 593 14.59 -29.09 15.37
CA THR A 593 15.46 -30.02 16.13
C THR A 593 14.88 -31.42 16.32
N GLY A 594 13.59 -31.52 16.64
CA GLY A 594 12.88 -32.78 16.84
C GLY A 594 12.71 -33.57 15.55
N ILE A 595 12.56 -32.88 14.41
CA ILE A 595 12.48 -33.50 13.08
C ILE A 595 13.83 -34.02 12.61
N LEU A 596 14.91 -33.28 12.86
CA LEU A 596 16.24 -33.66 12.37
C LEU A 596 16.74 -34.98 12.96
N GLY A 597 16.33 -35.32 14.18
CA GLY A 597 16.59 -36.61 14.81
C GLY A 597 15.86 -37.81 14.18
N THR A 598 14.90 -37.57 13.28
CA THR A 598 14.14 -38.63 12.62
C THR A 598 14.93 -39.30 11.48
N LYS A 599 14.51 -40.50 11.08
CA LYS A 599 15.10 -41.19 9.92
C LYS A 599 14.74 -40.46 8.63
N ASN A 600 15.62 -40.51 7.64
CA ASN A 600 15.33 -39.95 6.31
C ASN A 600 14.09 -40.62 5.69
N LYS A 601 13.31 -39.85 4.93
CA LYS A 601 12.04 -40.29 4.31
C LYS A 601 11.02 -40.85 5.31
N SER A 602 11.13 -40.55 6.61
CA SER A 602 10.21 -41.08 7.63
C SER A 602 8.89 -40.31 7.72
N ILE A 603 8.89 -39.06 7.25
CA ILE A 603 7.72 -38.18 7.14
C ILE A 603 7.14 -38.34 5.73
N TRP A 604 6.14 -39.21 5.60
CA TRP A 604 5.51 -39.49 4.31
C TRP A 604 4.52 -38.37 3.93
N MET A 605 4.75 -37.72 2.79
CA MET A 605 3.92 -36.62 2.28
C MET A 605 2.95 -37.04 1.17
N GLY A 606 3.13 -38.23 0.57
CA GLY A 606 2.35 -38.66 -0.59
C GLY A 606 2.84 -38.02 -1.89
N THR A 607 1.90 -37.55 -2.72
CA THR A 607 2.19 -36.77 -3.93
C THR A 607 2.13 -35.29 -3.58
N VAL A 608 3.16 -34.52 -3.93
CA VAL A 608 3.25 -33.07 -3.68
C VAL A 608 3.55 -32.38 -5.00
N ARG A 609 2.65 -31.49 -5.44
CA ARG A 609 2.84 -30.71 -6.68
C ARG A 609 3.80 -29.55 -6.46
N THR A 610 3.63 -28.76 -5.41
CA THR A 610 4.51 -27.63 -5.09
C THR A 610 5.11 -27.77 -3.71
N LEU A 611 6.43 -27.71 -3.61
CA LEU A 611 7.18 -27.72 -2.36
C LEU A 611 7.95 -26.41 -2.20
N ARG A 612 7.64 -25.64 -1.15
CA ARG A 612 8.37 -24.43 -0.76
C ARG A 612 8.96 -24.60 0.63
N LEU A 613 10.28 -24.53 0.72
CA LEU A 613 11.02 -24.56 1.99
C LEU A 613 11.85 -23.29 2.11
N GLN A 614 11.69 -22.58 3.22
CA GLN A 614 12.44 -21.35 3.50
C GLN A 614 13.31 -21.52 4.75
N GLU A 615 14.53 -20.98 4.70
CA GLU A 615 15.46 -20.93 5.81
C GLU A 615 15.77 -22.31 6.40
N TYR A 616 15.70 -22.49 7.74
CA TYR A 616 16.01 -23.76 8.39
C TYR A 616 15.10 -24.91 7.92
N ALA A 617 13.89 -24.61 7.40
CA ALA A 617 12.98 -25.63 6.89
C ALA A 617 13.61 -26.49 5.77
N VAL A 618 14.61 -25.95 5.06
CA VAL A 618 15.34 -26.68 4.02
C VAL A 618 16.10 -27.89 4.57
N GLU A 619 16.59 -27.87 5.82
CA GLU A 619 17.25 -29.03 6.44
C GLU A 619 16.32 -30.23 6.64
N ILE A 620 14.99 -30.00 6.58
CA ILE A 620 13.99 -31.06 6.71
C ILE A 620 13.83 -31.85 5.41
N LEU A 621 14.26 -31.33 4.26
CA LEU A 621 14.06 -31.97 2.95
C LEU A 621 14.45 -33.47 2.92
N PRO A 622 15.60 -33.93 3.47
CA PRO A 622 15.95 -35.36 3.52
C PRO A 622 15.00 -36.22 4.37
N LYS A 623 14.23 -35.61 5.28
CA LYS A 623 13.27 -36.28 6.17
C LYS A 623 11.92 -36.50 5.51
N LEU A 624 11.60 -35.71 4.49
CA LEU A 624 10.39 -35.85 3.68
C LEU A 624 10.50 -37.06 2.75
N GLY A 625 9.42 -37.83 2.68
CA GLY A 625 9.28 -38.97 1.78
C GLY A 625 8.16 -38.71 0.77
N PHE A 626 8.51 -38.72 -0.51
CA PHE A 626 7.59 -38.54 -1.63
C PHE A 626 7.32 -39.86 -2.35
N CYS A 627 6.22 -39.92 -3.10
CA CYS A 627 5.97 -41.02 -4.04
C CYS A 627 7.12 -41.14 -5.07
N ARG A 628 7.48 -42.37 -5.45
CA ARG A 628 8.54 -42.59 -6.46
C ARG A 628 8.17 -41.99 -7.81
N GLU A 629 6.88 -41.99 -8.13
CA GLU A 629 6.28 -41.44 -9.36
C GLU A 629 5.81 -39.99 -9.16
N ASN A 630 6.30 -39.29 -8.12
CA ASN A 630 5.93 -37.88 -7.91
C ASN A 630 6.50 -37.01 -9.03
N VAL A 631 5.61 -36.30 -9.73
CA VAL A 631 5.95 -35.24 -10.67
C VAL A 631 5.63 -33.92 -9.97
N MET A 632 6.66 -33.25 -9.48
CA MET A 632 6.56 -31.95 -8.82
C MET A 632 6.45 -30.86 -9.88
N GLU A 633 5.40 -30.04 -9.80
CA GLU A 633 5.23 -28.86 -10.63
C GLU A 633 6.27 -27.80 -10.26
N GLU A 634 6.51 -27.57 -8.96
CA GLU A 634 7.49 -26.57 -8.51
C GLU A 634 8.22 -26.97 -7.21
N LEU A 635 9.55 -26.83 -7.21
CA LEU A 635 10.43 -26.93 -6.04
C LEU A 635 11.11 -25.58 -5.81
N ILE A 636 10.78 -24.92 -4.70
CA ILE A 636 11.38 -23.63 -4.29
C ILE A 636 12.11 -23.81 -2.98
N LEU A 637 13.42 -23.56 -2.98
CA LEU A 637 14.25 -23.51 -1.77
C LEU A 637 14.90 -22.13 -1.68
N ASP A 638 14.71 -21.43 -0.56
CA ASP A 638 15.23 -20.08 -0.31
C ASP A 638 15.94 -20.04 1.05
N VAL A 639 17.22 -19.67 1.06
CA VAL A 639 18.04 -19.67 2.27
C VAL A 639 19.02 -18.49 2.25
N TYR A 640 18.98 -17.65 3.29
CA TYR A 640 19.86 -16.49 3.41
C TYR A 640 21.10 -16.73 4.28
N ASP A 641 21.10 -17.76 5.14
CA ASP A 641 22.22 -18.08 6.04
C ASP A 641 22.81 -19.50 5.79
N ALA A 642 24.14 -19.62 5.78
CA ALA A 642 24.84 -20.90 5.62
C ALA A 642 24.49 -21.92 6.72
N ASP A 643 24.25 -21.45 7.93
CA ASP A 643 23.96 -22.30 9.09
C ASP A 643 22.65 -23.09 8.87
N ASN A 644 21.73 -22.53 8.07
CA ASN A 644 20.43 -23.13 7.71
C ASN A 644 20.56 -24.37 6.81
N ILE A 645 21.77 -24.69 6.32
CA ILE A 645 22.00 -25.86 5.45
C ILE A 645 23.21 -26.72 5.85
N THR A 646 23.83 -26.43 6.99
CA THR A 646 25.08 -27.09 7.39
C THR A 646 24.95 -28.61 7.53
N LYS A 647 23.78 -29.13 7.95
CA LYS A 647 23.57 -30.58 8.09
C LYS A 647 23.29 -31.24 6.75
N ILE A 648 22.52 -30.60 5.87
CA ILE A 648 22.17 -31.15 4.55
C ILE A 648 23.40 -31.21 3.64
N LEU A 649 24.33 -30.25 3.72
CA LEU A 649 25.58 -30.27 2.96
C LEU A 649 26.50 -31.46 3.31
N LYS A 650 26.42 -32.00 4.53
CA LYS A 650 27.17 -33.21 4.96
C LYS A 650 26.61 -34.50 4.37
N THR A 651 25.45 -34.46 3.72
CA THR A 651 24.88 -35.64 3.06
C THR A 651 25.63 -35.96 1.76
N LYS A 652 25.58 -37.23 1.35
CA LYS A 652 26.14 -37.66 0.05
C LYS A 652 25.34 -37.02 -1.10
N ASN A 653 26.02 -36.79 -2.22
CA ASN A 653 25.38 -36.27 -3.44
C ASN A 653 24.28 -37.23 -3.93
N ASN A 654 23.24 -36.69 -4.56
CA ASN A 654 22.06 -37.41 -5.05
C ASN A 654 21.28 -38.22 -3.99
N ASN A 655 21.49 -37.97 -2.70
CA ASN A 655 20.85 -38.74 -1.64
C ASN A 655 19.44 -38.24 -1.28
N ILE A 656 19.05 -37.08 -1.82
CA ILE A 656 17.75 -36.44 -1.57
C ILE A 656 16.88 -36.60 -2.82
N TRP A 657 16.21 -37.73 -2.93
CA TRP A 657 15.32 -38.02 -4.06
C TRP A 657 14.07 -37.14 -4.03
N VAL A 658 13.90 -36.29 -5.04
CA VAL A 658 12.72 -35.41 -5.21
C VAL A 658 11.81 -35.83 -6.37
N GLY A 659 12.24 -36.78 -7.21
CA GLY A 659 11.46 -37.29 -8.35
C GLY A 659 11.69 -36.49 -9.62
N MET A 660 10.62 -36.33 -10.42
CA MET A 660 10.62 -35.40 -11.56
C MET A 660 10.19 -34.01 -11.09
N VAL A 661 10.84 -32.96 -11.59
CA VAL A 661 10.58 -31.57 -11.20
C VAL A 661 10.46 -30.73 -12.47
N LYS A 662 9.30 -30.09 -12.68
CA LYS A 662 9.08 -29.20 -13.82
C LYS A 662 9.73 -27.83 -13.65
N SER A 663 9.64 -27.24 -12.45
CA SER A 663 10.23 -25.93 -12.13
C SER A 663 11.09 -26.04 -10.88
N LEU A 664 12.39 -25.75 -11.00
CA LEU A 664 13.33 -25.72 -9.88
C LEU A 664 13.84 -24.29 -9.67
N ARG A 665 13.60 -23.74 -8.48
CA ARG A 665 14.08 -22.42 -8.05
C ARG A 665 14.89 -22.55 -6.77
N LEU A 666 16.16 -22.15 -6.82
CA LEU A 666 17.06 -22.13 -5.66
C LEU A 666 17.64 -20.73 -5.49
N GLU A 667 17.51 -20.18 -4.28
CA GLU A 667 17.97 -18.82 -3.96
C GLU A 667 18.96 -18.84 -2.79
N GLY A 668 19.98 -17.98 -2.86
CA GLY A 668 20.97 -17.81 -1.78
C GLY A 668 21.79 -19.07 -1.53
N TYR A 669 21.95 -19.46 -0.27
CA TYR A 669 22.66 -20.67 0.14
C TYR A 669 21.98 -21.96 -0.33
N ALA A 670 20.67 -21.92 -0.66
CA ALA A 670 19.94 -23.09 -1.11
C ALA A 670 20.54 -23.70 -2.38
N VAL A 671 21.21 -22.89 -3.20
CA VAL A 671 21.94 -23.34 -4.39
C VAL A 671 23.00 -24.38 -4.03
N GLY A 672 23.66 -24.27 -2.88
CA GLY A 672 24.64 -25.25 -2.39
C GLY A 672 24.08 -26.66 -2.18
N ILE A 673 22.75 -26.82 -2.12
CA ILE A 673 22.07 -28.13 -2.00
C ILE A 673 21.89 -28.80 -3.35
N LEU A 674 22.04 -28.09 -4.47
CA LEU A 674 21.82 -28.63 -5.81
C LEU A 674 22.53 -29.99 -6.04
N PRO A 675 23.81 -30.20 -5.70
CA PRO A 675 24.47 -31.52 -5.85
C PRO A 675 23.89 -32.64 -4.97
N LYS A 676 23.09 -32.30 -3.96
CA LYS A 676 22.46 -33.24 -3.03
C LYS A 676 21.11 -33.74 -3.54
N LEU A 677 20.47 -33.00 -4.44
CA LEU A 677 19.19 -33.34 -5.03
C LEU A 677 19.36 -34.49 -6.04
N GLY A 678 18.63 -35.58 -5.81
CA GLY A 678 18.51 -36.68 -6.78
C GLY A 678 17.29 -36.45 -7.67
N LEU A 679 17.55 -36.05 -8.91
CA LEU A 679 16.56 -35.90 -9.97
C LEU A 679 16.45 -37.21 -10.79
N HIS A 680 15.31 -37.42 -11.42
CA HIS A 680 15.13 -38.55 -12.34
C HIS A 680 16.02 -38.40 -13.60
N GLU A 681 16.49 -39.51 -14.17
CA GLU A 681 17.32 -39.49 -15.39
C GLU A 681 16.55 -38.88 -16.58
N GLU A 682 15.28 -39.23 -16.72
CA GLU A 682 14.37 -38.69 -17.75
C GLU A 682 13.70 -37.35 -17.33
N ASN A 683 14.36 -36.55 -16.49
CA ASN A 683 13.75 -35.30 -16.02
C ASN A 683 13.74 -34.23 -17.13
N GLU A 684 12.56 -33.72 -17.46
CA GLU A 684 12.35 -32.61 -18.38
C GLU A 684 11.82 -31.39 -17.62
N MET A 685 12.66 -30.38 -17.41
CA MET A 685 12.32 -29.14 -16.71
C MET A 685 11.79 -28.08 -17.68
N GLU A 686 10.66 -27.48 -17.31
CA GLU A 686 10.15 -26.25 -17.93
C GLU A 686 10.99 -25.03 -17.49
N VAL A 687 11.40 -24.97 -16.21
CA VAL A 687 12.17 -23.85 -15.64
C VAL A 687 13.26 -24.33 -14.68
N PHE A 688 14.48 -23.84 -14.88
CA PHE A 688 15.61 -23.99 -13.96
C PHE A 688 16.18 -22.61 -13.62
N CYS A 689 16.01 -22.16 -12.38
CA CYS A 689 16.37 -20.81 -11.94
C CYS A 689 17.25 -20.86 -10.69
N LEU A 690 18.44 -20.27 -10.79
CA LEU A 690 19.38 -20.14 -9.67
C LEU A 690 19.73 -18.65 -9.48
N SER A 691 19.66 -18.16 -8.24
CA SER A 691 20.02 -16.78 -7.89
C SER A 691 20.96 -16.73 -6.69
N VAL A 692 22.14 -16.11 -6.85
CA VAL A 692 23.15 -16.04 -5.79
C VAL A 692 23.82 -14.67 -5.75
N GLU A 693 23.72 -13.99 -4.62
CA GLU A 693 24.34 -12.67 -4.40
C GLU A 693 25.80 -12.74 -3.91
N HIS A 694 26.21 -13.82 -3.25
CA HIS A 694 27.56 -13.95 -2.66
C HIS A 694 28.27 -15.25 -3.05
N SER A 695 29.56 -15.17 -3.36
CA SER A 695 30.38 -16.32 -3.80
C SER A 695 30.43 -17.48 -2.81
N GLU A 696 30.35 -17.18 -1.51
CA GLU A 696 30.38 -18.16 -0.43
C GLU A 696 29.21 -19.15 -0.48
N HIS A 697 28.07 -18.75 -1.05
CA HIS A 697 26.88 -19.61 -1.22
C HIS A 697 27.16 -20.80 -2.15
N ILE A 698 28.16 -20.70 -3.04
CA ILE A 698 28.44 -21.71 -4.08
C ILE A 698 29.84 -22.30 -3.96
N ALA A 699 30.63 -21.88 -2.97
CA ALA A 699 32.02 -22.32 -2.80
C ALA A 699 32.15 -23.86 -2.74
N GLY A 700 31.19 -24.53 -2.09
CA GLY A 700 31.13 -25.99 -2.03
C GLY A 700 30.97 -26.66 -3.39
N ILE A 701 30.21 -26.07 -4.32
CA ILE A 701 29.98 -26.60 -5.66
C ILE A 701 31.23 -26.42 -6.54
N LEU A 702 31.87 -25.25 -6.46
CA LEU A 702 33.03 -24.94 -7.30
C LEU A 702 34.23 -25.85 -7.01
N VAL A 703 34.39 -26.29 -5.75
CA VAL A 703 35.49 -27.16 -5.31
C VAL A 703 35.24 -28.65 -5.65
N MET A 704 34.05 -29.03 -6.12
CA MET A 704 33.78 -30.42 -6.51
C MET A 704 34.65 -30.84 -7.71
N GLU A 705 35.50 -31.85 -7.49
CA GLU A 705 36.39 -32.43 -8.53
C GLU A 705 35.62 -33.41 -9.41
N ASN A 706 35.58 -33.16 -10.74
CA ASN A 706 35.05 -34.06 -11.78
C ASN A 706 33.58 -34.53 -11.61
N GLU A 707 32.81 -33.90 -10.74
CA GLU A 707 31.39 -34.20 -10.55
C GLU A 707 30.56 -33.11 -11.21
N CYS A 708 29.94 -33.43 -12.35
CA CYS A 708 28.90 -32.61 -12.94
C CYS A 708 27.56 -32.92 -12.26
N ILE A 709 26.68 -31.92 -12.22
CA ILE A 709 25.36 -31.99 -11.62
C ILE A 709 24.36 -32.26 -12.75
N TRP A 710 23.80 -33.46 -12.77
CA TRP A 710 22.73 -33.82 -13.71
C TRP A 710 21.47 -32.98 -13.46
N VAL A 711 21.02 -32.23 -14.48
CA VAL A 711 19.76 -31.47 -14.43
C VAL A 711 18.72 -31.93 -15.46
N GLY A 712 19.10 -32.80 -16.41
CA GLY A 712 18.20 -33.34 -17.43
C GLY A 712 18.06 -32.43 -18.66
N LYS A 713 16.86 -32.45 -19.28
CA LYS A 713 16.48 -31.51 -20.34
C LYS A 713 15.88 -30.25 -19.70
N VAL A 714 16.25 -29.06 -20.14
CA VAL A 714 15.81 -27.77 -19.58
C VAL A 714 15.35 -26.85 -20.70
N LYS A 715 14.07 -26.45 -20.66
CA LYS A 715 13.50 -25.49 -21.61
C LYS A 715 13.94 -24.05 -21.33
N LYS A 716 13.89 -23.61 -20.06
CA LYS A 716 14.26 -22.24 -19.67
C LYS A 716 15.25 -22.26 -18.53
N MET A 717 16.47 -21.78 -18.77
CA MET A 717 17.52 -21.67 -17.77
C MET A 717 17.77 -20.20 -17.44
N ARG A 718 17.69 -19.84 -16.15
CA ARG A 718 18.03 -18.50 -15.66
C ARG A 718 19.06 -18.59 -14.54
N LEU A 719 20.22 -17.96 -14.73
CA LEU A 719 21.28 -17.89 -13.71
C LEU A 719 21.59 -16.41 -13.43
N ILE A 720 21.47 -16.02 -12.15
CA ILE A 720 21.67 -14.63 -11.70
C ILE A 720 22.80 -14.56 -10.67
N GLY A 721 23.69 -13.59 -10.84
CA GLY A 721 24.78 -13.32 -9.92
C GLY A 721 25.84 -14.41 -9.96
N TYR A 722 26.38 -14.80 -8.81
CA TYR A 722 27.37 -15.90 -8.72
C TYR A 722 26.83 -17.25 -9.20
N ALA A 723 25.51 -17.43 -9.36
CA ALA A 723 24.94 -18.66 -9.90
C ALA A 723 25.44 -18.95 -11.32
N VAL A 724 25.82 -17.91 -12.07
CA VAL A 724 26.40 -18.03 -13.41
C VAL A 724 27.69 -18.86 -13.38
N ASP A 725 28.50 -18.74 -12.32
CA ASP A 725 29.74 -19.51 -12.15
C ASP A 725 29.53 -21.03 -11.96
N ILE A 726 28.29 -21.47 -11.74
CA ILE A 726 27.92 -22.90 -11.66
C ILE A 726 27.70 -23.49 -13.05
N LEU A 727 27.47 -22.69 -14.10
CA LEU A 727 27.16 -23.20 -15.44
C LEU A 727 28.12 -24.33 -15.94
N PRO A 728 29.46 -24.24 -15.76
CA PRO A 728 30.38 -25.32 -16.18
C PRO A 728 30.25 -26.62 -15.37
N LYS A 729 29.52 -26.61 -14.25
CA LYS A 729 29.26 -27.76 -13.39
C LYS A 729 27.93 -28.43 -13.68
N LEU A 730 27.09 -27.85 -14.54
CA LEU A 730 25.79 -28.44 -14.91
C LEU A 730 25.99 -29.44 -16.05
N ASP A 731 25.40 -30.61 -15.92
CA ASP A 731 25.32 -31.63 -16.96
C ASP A 731 23.92 -31.63 -17.56
N LEU A 732 23.84 -31.19 -18.81
CA LEU A 732 22.62 -31.16 -19.62
C LEU A 732 22.58 -32.39 -20.52
N HIS A 733 21.38 -32.91 -20.77
CA HIS A 733 21.21 -33.99 -21.73
C HIS A 733 21.75 -33.60 -23.13
N GLU A 734 22.33 -34.55 -23.89
CA GLU A 734 22.93 -34.26 -25.20
C GLU A 734 21.93 -33.65 -26.20
N GLU A 735 20.70 -34.16 -26.19
CA GLU A 735 19.54 -33.64 -26.95
C GLU A 735 18.83 -32.44 -26.28
N ASN A 736 19.54 -31.61 -25.52
CA ASN A 736 18.92 -30.45 -24.88
C ASN A 736 18.61 -29.34 -25.90
N GLU A 737 17.33 -29.08 -26.12
CA GLU A 737 16.81 -27.96 -26.90
C GLU A 737 16.19 -26.93 -25.95
N MET A 738 16.88 -25.80 -25.76
CA MET A 738 16.50 -24.76 -24.81
C MET A 738 15.75 -23.62 -25.50
N GLU A 739 14.56 -23.29 -25.01
CA GLU A 739 13.79 -22.13 -25.45
C GLU A 739 14.49 -20.82 -25.03
N VAL A 740 15.00 -20.75 -23.79
CA VAL A 740 15.63 -19.53 -23.23
C VAL A 740 16.83 -19.85 -22.35
N LEU A 741 17.98 -19.25 -22.65
CA LEU A 741 19.14 -19.14 -21.76
C LEU A 741 19.32 -17.68 -21.33
N ASP A 742 19.09 -17.39 -20.05
CA ASP A 742 19.12 -16.04 -19.47
C ASP A 742 20.19 -15.94 -18.37
N LEU A 743 21.30 -15.26 -18.66
CA LEU A 743 22.43 -15.11 -17.75
C LEU A 743 22.62 -13.63 -17.40
N TYR A 744 22.65 -13.33 -16.10
CA TYR A 744 22.88 -11.97 -15.63
C TYR A 744 23.96 -11.93 -14.54
N ALA A 745 24.96 -11.07 -14.76
CA ALA A 745 26.02 -10.83 -13.80
C ALA A 745 26.34 -9.34 -13.71
N ASP A 746 26.21 -8.75 -12.52
CA ASP A 746 26.50 -7.35 -12.19
C ASP A 746 27.94 -7.11 -11.70
N ASN A 747 28.73 -8.17 -11.50
CA ASN A 747 30.14 -8.10 -11.08
C ASN A 747 31.01 -9.14 -11.82
N LEU A 748 32.25 -8.80 -12.16
CA LEU A 748 33.25 -9.72 -12.72
C LEU A 748 33.47 -10.98 -11.87
N GLY A 749 33.34 -10.86 -10.54
CA GLY A 749 33.43 -12.01 -9.63
C GLY A 749 32.42 -13.12 -9.94
N HIS A 750 31.27 -12.77 -10.52
CA HIS A 750 30.16 -13.70 -10.80
C HIS A 750 30.44 -14.67 -11.95
N ILE A 751 31.45 -14.37 -12.77
CA ILE A 751 31.79 -15.12 -14.00
C ILE A 751 33.24 -15.64 -13.98
N SER A 752 33.95 -15.46 -12.87
CA SER A 752 35.39 -15.69 -12.78
C SER A 752 35.78 -17.16 -12.93
N GLY A 753 34.89 -18.07 -12.53
CA GLY A 753 35.02 -19.51 -12.73
C GLY A 753 34.75 -19.88 -14.18
N VAL A 754 33.66 -19.36 -14.75
CA VAL A 754 33.26 -19.61 -16.14
C VAL A 754 34.36 -19.22 -17.13
N LEU A 755 34.97 -18.04 -16.97
CA LEU A 755 36.00 -17.55 -17.91
C LEU A 755 37.27 -18.41 -17.97
N LYS A 756 37.53 -19.24 -16.93
CA LYS A 756 38.66 -20.17 -16.88
C LYS A 756 38.41 -21.47 -17.63
N ASN A 757 37.17 -21.74 -18.02
CA ASN A 757 36.82 -22.91 -18.80
C ASN A 757 37.05 -22.63 -20.29
N ASP A 758 37.33 -23.69 -21.06
CA ASP A 758 37.59 -23.56 -22.50
C ASP A 758 36.30 -23.45 -23.30
N ASN A 759 35.36 -24.36 -23.08
CA ASN A 759 34.07 -24.41 -23.77
C ASN A 759 32.99 -25.04 -22.88
N ILE A 760 31.81 -24.43 -22.85
CA ILE A 760 30.66 -24.85 -22.03
C ILE A 760 29.53 -25.20 -22.97
N TRP A 761 29.29 -26.50 -23.13
CA TRP A 761 28.22 -26.98 -23.99
C TRP A 761 26.84 -26.65 -23.41
N VAL A 762 25.98 -25.97 -24.17
CA VAL A 762 24.59 -25.64 -23.76
C VAL A 762 23.52 -26.20 -24.71
N GLY A 763 23.93 -26.90 -25.78
CA GLY A 763 23.02 -27.49 -26.76
C GLY A 763 22.50 -26.49 -27.79
N MET A 764 21.24 -26.68 -28.21
CA MET A 764 20.51 -25.73 -29.05
C MET A 764 19.82 -24.68 -28.17
N VAL A 765 19.87 -23.41 -28.57
CA VAL A 765 19.27 -22.29 -27.83
C VAL A 765 18.49 -21.39 -28.79
N GLU A 766 17.18 -21.33 -28.60
CA GLU A 766 16.27 -20.47 -29.36
C GLU A 766 16.42 -18.99 -28.99
N SER A 767 16.55 -18.67 -27.69
CA SER A 767 16.78 -17.29 -27.21
C SER A 767 17.91 -17.21 -26.20
N LEU A 768 18.95 -16.42 -26.50
CA LEU A 768 20.10 -16.18 -25.62
C LEU A 768 20.09 -14.72 -25.12
N LEU A 769 19.94 -14.54 -23.81
CA LEU A 769 19.93 -13.25 -23.13
C LEU A 769 21.14 -13.16 -22.20
N LEU A 770 22.05 -12.23 -22.46
CA LEU A 770 23.23 -12.00 -21.62
C LEU A 770 23.26 -10.55 -21.14
N GLY A 771 23.22 -10.36 -19.82
CA GLY A 771 23.21 -9.04 -19.19
C GLY A 771 24.41 -8.80 -18.27
N GLY A 772 24.95 -7.59 -18.34
CA GLY A 772 26.08 -7.17 -17.52
C GLY A 772 27.38 -7.87 -17.92
N TYR A 773 28.18 -8.28 -16.94
CA TYR A 773 29.38 -9.09 -17.13
C TYR A 773 29.11 -10.45 -17.82
N ALA A 774 27.87 -10.97 -17.78
CA ALA A 774 27.55 -12.24 -18.45
C ALA A 774 27.78 -12.20 -19.97
N VAL A 775 27.87 -11.01 -20.58
CA VAL A 775 28.25 -10.86 -21.99
C VAL A 775 29.64 -11.45 -22.28
N ASP A 776 30.58 -11.37 -21.34
CA ASP A 776 31.93 -11.93 -21.49
C ASP A 776 31.94 -13.47 -21.61
N ILE A 777 30.87 -14.13 -21.14
CA ILE A 777 30.70 -15.59 -21.22
C ILE A 777 30.36 -16.03 -22.63
N LEU A 778 29.87 -15.15 -23.51
CA LEU A 778 29.48 -15.53 -24.87
C LEU A 778 30.59 -16.29 -25.61
N SER A 779 31.85 -15.89 -25.42
CA SER A 779 33.02 -16.54 -26.01
C SER A 779 33.31 -17.97 -25.50
N LYS A 780 32.65 -18.36 -24.41
CA LYS A 780 32.80 -19.65 -23.72
C LYS A 780 31.62 -20.59 -23.95
N LEU A 781 30.52 -20.10 -24.52
CA LEU A 781 29.35 -20.92 -24.79
C LEU A 781 29.56 -21.75 -26.07
N GLY A 782 29.47 -23.06 -25.93
CA GLY A 782 29.44 -24.02 -27.02
C GLY A 782 28.00 -24.24 -27.46
N LEU A 783 27.64 -23.62 -28.59
CA LEU A 783 26.37 -23.83 -29.29
C LEU A 783 26.55 -24.93 -30.34
N HIS A 784 25.48 -25.65 -30.64
CA HIS A 784 25.46 -26.63 -31.73
C HIS A 784 25.73 -25.95 -33.09
N GLU A 785 26.38 -26.64 -34.02
CA GLU A 785 26.76 -26.07 -35.33
C GLU A 785 25.53 -25.62 -36.15
N GLU A 786 24.45 -26.39 -36.03
CA GLU A 786 23.15 -26.13 -36.67
C GLU A 786 22.21 -25.23 -35.83
N ASN A 787 22.73 -24.49 -34.85
CA ASN A 787 21.89 -23.62 -34.00
C ASN A 787 21.25 -22.49 -34.82
N GLU A 788 19.91 -22.49 -34.85
CA GLU A 788 19.08 -21.43 -35.41
C GLU A 788 18.37 -20.70 -34.27
N MET A 789 18.88 -19.52 -33.92
CA MET A 789 18.42 -18.70 -32.80
C MET A 789 17.35 -17.70 -33.27
N ASP A 790 16.24 -17.64 -32.55
CA ASP A 790 15.22 -16.62 -32.75
C ASP A 790 15.68 -15.26 -32.21
N MET A 791 16.40 -15.23 -31.08
CA MET A 791 16.87 -13.99 -30.46
C MET A 791 18.23 -14.11 -29.77
N LEU A 792 19.16 -13.22 -30.13
CA LEU A 792 20.37 -12.92 -29.36
C LEU A 792 20.27 -11.50 -28.80
N ASN A 793 20.22 -11.36 -27.47
CA ASN A 793 20.16 -10.06 -26.80
C ASN A 793 21.34 -9.91 -25.83
N LEU A 794 22.21 -8.93 -26.11
CA LEU A 794 23.37 -8.60 -25.27
C LEU A 794 23.20 -7.20 -24.69
N TYR A 795 23.23 -7.09 -23.37
CA TYR A 795 23.14 -5.82 -22.65
C TYR A 795 24.37 -5.58 -21.79
N ALA A 796 25.09 -4.48 -22.02
CA ALA A 796 26.21 -4.07 -21.18
C ALA A 796 26.16 -2.56 -20.86
N GLY A 797 25.86 -2.22 -19.60
CA GLY A 797 25.83 -0.83 -19.14
C GLY A 797 27.20 -0.16 -19.01
N TYR A 798 28.29 -0.94 -18.86
CA TYR A 798 29.64 -0.45 -18.63
C TYR A 798 30.66 -1.17 -19.54
N SER A 799 31.81 -0.54 -19.80
CA SER A 799 32.83 -1.07 -20.73
C SER A 799 33.56 -2.29 -20.18
N ASP A 800 33.67 -2.41 -18.87
CA ASP A 800 34.33 -3.52 -18.18
C ASP A 800 33.55 -4.84 -18.33
N HIS A 801 32.23 -4.78 -18.52
CA HIS A 801 31.34 -5.92 -18.77
C HIS A 801 31.71 -6.78 -20.01
N ILE A 802 32.49 -6.24 -20.93
CA ILE A 802 32.84 -6.88 -22.21
C ILE A 802 34.36 -7.05 -22.41
N THR A 803 35.12 -7.00 -21.32
CA THR A 803 36.59 -6.97 -21.41
C THR A 803 37.16 -8.27 -22.00
N ALA A 804 36.66 -9.42 -21.55
CA ALA A 804 37.16 -10.72 -22.01
C ALA A 804 36.76 -10.97 -23.47
N VAL A 805 35.52 -10.68 -23.84
CA VAL A 805 35.02 -10.88 -25.20
C VAL A 805 35.71 -9.95 -26.20
N LEU A 806 36.09 -8.74 -25.79
CA LEU A 806 36.87 -7.84 -26.65
C LEU A 806 38.31 -8.34 -26.91
N GLY A 807 38.83 -9.19 -26.02
CA GLY A 807 40.15 -9.82 -26.13
C GLY A 807 40.23 -10.95 -27.15
N THR A 808 39.10 -11.49 -27.62
CA THR A 808 39.07 -12.58 -28.61
C THR A 808 39.45 -12.09 -30.01
N GLU A 809 39.74 -12.99 -30.94
CA GLU A 809 39.97 -12.62 -32.34
C GLU A 809 38.68 -12.12 -33.00
N THR A 810 38.78 -11.30 -34.05
CA THR A 810 37.62 -10.87 -34.83
C THR A 810 36.95 -12.07 -35.49
N GLN A 811 35.61 -12.11 -35.50
CA GLN A 811 34.84 -13.23 -36.05
C GLN A 811 35.24 -14.61 -35.48
N SER A 812 35.57 -14.66 -34.18
CA SER A 812 35.93 -15.92 -33.50
C SER A 812 34.75 -16.57 -32.77
N ILE A 813 33.69 -15.82 -32.47
CA ILE A 813 32.56 -16.29 -31.66
C ILE A 813 31.43 -16.72 -32.58
N TYR A 814 31.31 -18.01 -32.83
CA TYR A 814 30.23 -18.56 -33.66
C TYR A 814 28.90 -18.52 -32.92
N ILE A 815 27.89 -17.88 -33.52
CA ILE A 815 26.54 -17.75 -32.94
C ILE A 815 25.44 -18.41 -33.79
N GLY A 816 25.83 -19.16 -34.83
CA GLY A 816 24.88 -19.82 -35.75
C GLY A 816 24.11 -18.84 -36.63
N LYS A 817 22.87 -19.22 -36.96
CA LYS A 817 21.89 -18.31 -37.59
C LYS A 817 21.09 -17.60 -36.50
N VAL A 818 20.79 -16.31 -36.70
CA VAL A 818 20.07 -15.47 -35.74
C VAL A 818 19.01 -14.65 -36.47
N LYS A 819 17.74 -14.78 -36.07
CA LYS A 819 16.64 -13.97 -36.63
C LYS A 819 16.62 -12.55 -36.06
N ASN A 820 16.77 -12.39 -34.75
CA ASN A 820 16.76 -11.09 -34.08
C ASN A 820 18.05 -10.88 -33.28
N LEU A 821 18.84 -9.86 -33.65
CA LEU A 821 20.06 -9.49 -32.93
C LEU A 821 19.88 -8.11 -32.28
N ILE A 822 19.99 -8.04 -30.95
CA ILE A 822 19.86 -6.82 -30.16
C ILE A 822 21.16 -6.63 -29.37
N LEU A 823 21.85 -5.52 -29.61
CA LEU A 823 23.03 -5.12 -28.83
C LEU A 823 22.78 -3.75 -28.19
N ASP A 824 22.91 -3.69 -26.87
CA ASP A 824 22.58 -2.51 -26.08
C ASP A 824 23.76 -2.04 -25.22
N GLY A 825 24.01 -0.73 -25.24
CA GLY A 825 25.11 -0.07 -24.54
C GLY A 825 26.48 -0.48 -25.08
N TYR A 826 27.39 -0.86 -24.20
CA TYR A 826 28.73 -1.31 -24.57
C TYR A 826 28.71 -2.63 -25.35
N ALA A 827 27.64 -3.43 -25.27
CA ALA A 827 27.55 -4.70 -25.98
C ALA A 827 27.64 -4.53 -27.50
N VAL A 828 27.39 -3.32 -28.02
CA VAL A 828 27.62 -2.95 -29.41
C VAL A 828 29.07 -3.23 -29.85
N GLU A 829 30.07 -3.03 -28.98
CA GLU A 829 31.49 -3.30 -29.32
C GLU A 829 31.80 -4.80 -29.49
N VAL A 830 30.89 -5.70 -29.10
CA VAL A 830 31.02 -7.15 -29.31
C VAL A 830 30.77 -7.53 -30.77
N LEU A 831 30.04 -6.70 -31.53
CA LEU A 831 29.63 -6.99 -32.90
C LEU A 831 30.77 -7.51 -33.82
N PRO A 832 31.98 -6.91 -33.86
CA PRO A 832 33.08 -7.40 -34.70
C PRO A 832 33.65 -8.76 -34.30
N LYS A 833 33.31 -9.26 -33.11
CA LYS A 833 33.75 -10.55 -32.58
C LYS A 833 32.83 -11.69 -32.99
N LEU A 834 31.58 -11.38 -33.31
CA LEU A 834 30.57 -12.34 -33.72
C LEU A 834 30.88 -12.88 -35.12
N LYS A 835 30.81 -14.21 -35.25
CA LYS A 835 30.85 -14.95 -36.51
C LYS A 835 29.44 -15.42 -36.81
N ILE A 836 28.73 -14.59 -37.58
CA ILE A 836 27.39 -14.89 -38.09
C ILE A 836 27.52 -15.85 -39.28
N HIS A 837 26.65 -16.85 -39.37
CA HIS A 837 26.62 -17.80 -40.48
C HIS A 837 26.48 -17.08 -41.84
N GLU A 838 27.12 -17.59 -42.91
CA GLU A 838 27.15 -16.95 -44.24
C GLU A 838 25.75 -16.82 -44.84
N GLU A 839 24.90 -17.82 -44.62
CA GLU A 839 23.50 -17.86 -45.06
C GLU A 839 22.52 -17.26 -44.05
N ASN A 840 22.97 -16.39 -43.14
CA ASN A 840 22.07 -15.83 -42.13
C ASN A 840 21.09 -14.79 -42.72
N ASP A 841 19.81 -15.00 -42.44
CA ASP A 841 18.69 -14.12 -42.79
C ASP A 841 18.08 -13.49 -41.53
N MET A 842 18.56 -12.31 -41.15
CA MET A 842 18.03 -11.58 -39.98
C MET A 842 16.70 -10.88 -40.31
N GLU A 843 15.71 -11.06 -39.45
CA GLU A 843 14.49 -10.27 -39.46
C GLU A 843 14.74 -8.88 -38.88
N LYS A 844 15.43 -8.80 -37.74
CA LYS A 844 15.73 -7.53 -37.06
C LYS A 844 17.15 -7.48 -36.56
N PHE A 845 17.80 -6.37 -36.83
CA PHE A 845 19.09 -6.02 -36.23
C PHE A 845 18.99 -4.65 -35.56
N ILE A 846 19.17 -4.61 -34.24
CA ILE A 846 18.96 -3.42 -33.41
C ILE A 846 20.22 -3.10 -32.61
N LEU A 847 20.70 -1.86 -32.74
CA LEU A 847 21.84 -1.35 -31.98
C LEU A 847 21.47 -0.07 -31.20
N TYR A 848 21.79 -0.06 -29.90
CA TYR A 848 21.64 1.11 -29.03
C TYR A 848 23.00 1.60 -28.53
N GLY A 849 23.46 2.74 -29.04
CA GLY A 849 24.72 3.35 -28.62
C GLY A 849 24.49 4.60 -27.77
N TYR A 850 24.60 4.50 -26.45
CA TYR A 850 24.32 5.65 -25.56
C TYR A 850 25.45 6.68 -25.45
N SER A 851 26.66 6.35 -25.90
CA SER A 851 27.82 7.25 -25.83
C SER A 851 28.84 6.96 -26.95
N VAL A 852 29.73 7.89 -27.25
CA VAL A 852 30.78 7.65 -28.26
C VAL A 852 31.74 6.54 -27.84
N GLU A 853 31.94 6.36 -26.54
CA GLU A 853 32.76 5.31 -25.95
C GLU A 853 32.21 3.91 -26.30
N THR A 854 30.88 3.74 -26.35
CA THR A 854 30.22 2.46 -26.70
C THR A 854 30.48 1.96 -28.12
N ILE A 855 31.10 2.78 -28.98
CA ILE A 855 31.35 2.44 -30.39
C ILE A 855 32.79 2.76 -30.84
N SER A 856 33.63 3.27 -29.94
CA SER A 856 34.89 3.92 -30.27
C SER A 856 35.88 2.99 -30.99
N ARG A 857 35.84 1.69 -30.70
CA ARG A 857 36.66 0.68 -31.37
C ARG A 857 36.18 0.40 -32.79
N ILE A 858 34.87 0.35 -32.99
CA ILE A 858 34.25 0.09 -34.30
C ILE A 858 34.51 1.25 -35.26
N LEU A 859 34.50 2.50 -34.78
CA LEU A 859 34.76 3.67 -35.63
C LEU A 859 36.16 3.65 -36.27
N LYS A 860 37.14 3.02 -35.61
CA LYS A 860 38.52 2.87 -36.10
C LYS A 860 38.67 1.77 -37.15
N MET A 861 37.65 0.92 -37.34
CA MET A 861 37.67 -0.14 -38.33
C MET A 861 37.53 0.41 -39.76
N LYS A 862 37.94 -0.39 -40.75
CA LYS A 862 37.76 -0.03 -42.17
C LYS A 862 36.27 0.03 -42.52
N LYS A 863 35.91 0.76 -43.58
CA LYS A 863 34.55 0.70 -44.14
C LYS A 863 34.20 -0.74 -44.52
N GLU A 864 32.93 -1.11 -44.37
CA GLU A 864 32.41 -2.43 -44.77
C GLU A 864 33.20 -3.63 -44.20
N SER A 865 33.71 -3.49 -42.97
CA SER A 865 34.55 -4.51 -42.34
C SER A 865 33.80 -5.45 -41.40
N ILE A 866 32.54 -5.15 -41.07
CA ILE A 866 31.71 -5.95 -40.17
C ILE A 866 30.62 -6.64 -40.99
N TRP A 867 30.79 -7.92 -41.26
CA TRP A 867 29.80 -8.73 -41.95
C TRP A 867 28.60 -9.04 -41.05
N ILE A 868 27.38 -8.75 -41.52
CA ILE A 868 26.13 -8.99 -40.77
C ILE A 868 25.09 -9.82 -41.55
N GLY A 869 25.43 -10.34 -42.73
CA GLY A 869 24.55 -11.18 -43.54
C GLY A 869 23.44 -10.41 -44.27
N ARG A 870 22.28 -11.05 -44.45
CA ARG A 870 21.05 -10.42 -44.96
C ARG A 870 20.21 -9.92 -43.78
N VAL A 871 19.65 -8.72 -43.89
CA VAL A 871 18.88 -8.04 -42.84
C VAL A 871 17.64 -7.39 -43.43
N LYS A 872 16.46 -7.84 -43.00
CA LYS A 872 15.17 -7.24 -43.40
C LYS A 872 14.95 -5.88 -42.75
N SER A 873 15.17 -5.75 -41.44
CA SER A 873 14.98 -4.49 -40.71
C SER A 873 16.20 -4.12 -39.88
N LEU A 874 16.77 -2.94 -40.13
CA LEU A 874 17.92 -2.40 -39.40
C LEU A 874 17.52 -1.15 -38.60
N PHE A 875 17.69 -1.20 -37.29
CA PHE A 875 17.38 -0.11 -36.36
C PHE A 875 18.65 0.36 -35.65
N LEU A 876 19.06 1.60 -35.90
CA LEU A 876 20.22 2.22 -35.26
C LEU A 876 19.78 3.42 -34.43
N HIS A 877 20.07 3.36 -33.13
CA HIS A 877 19.69 4.40 -32.19
C HIS A 877 20.92 5.14 -31.64
N ASN A 878 20.81 6.47 -31.55
CA ASN A 878 21.80 7.37 -30.98
C ASN A 878 23.18 7.19 -31.66
N TYR A 879 24.27 7.04 -30.90
CA TYR A 879 25.62 6.91 -31.46
C TYR A 879 25.77 5.67 -32.37
N ALA A 880 24.93 4.63 -32.22
CA ALA A 880 25.02 3.45 -33.08
C ALA A 880 24.83 3.76 -34.58
N ILE A 881 24.23 4.91 -34.92
CA ILE A 881 24.12 5.37 -36.32
C ILE A 881 25.50 5.51 -36.97
N GLU A 882 26.53 5.93 -36.23
CA GLU A 882 27.91 6.08 -36.73
C GLU A 882 28.57 4.75 -37.14
N ILE A 883 28.00 3.61 -36.76
CA ILE A 883 28.48 2.29 -37.15
C ILE A 883 28.04 1.95 -38.58
N LEU A 884 27.00 2.60 -39.11
CA LEU A 884 26.42 2.29 -40.43
C LEU A 884 27.47 2.14 -41.56
N PRO A 885 28.49 3.01 -41.72
CA PRO A 885 29.50 2.87 -42.77
C PRO A 885 30.46 1.68 -42.58
N LYS A 886 30.43 1.02 -41.42
CA LYS A 886 31.28 -0.11 -41.07
C LYS A 886 30.61 -1.45 -41.33
N LEU A 887 29.28 -1.47 -41.42
CA LEU A 887 28.48 -2.67 -41.69
C LEU A 887 28.62 -3.08 -43.15
N ARG A 888 28.70 -4.39 -43.39
CA ARG A 888 28.70 -5.02 -44.69
C ARG A 888 27.56 -6.02 -44.75
N LEU A 889 26.62 -5.74 -45.63
CA LEU A 889 25.49 -6.61 -45.96
C LEU A 889 25.85 -7.55 -47.11
N HIS A 890 25.07 -8.62 -47.27
CA HIS A 890 25.13 -9.47 -48.46
C HIS A 890 24.77 -8.69 -49.73
N GLU A 891 25.35 -9.06 -50.88
CA GLU A 891 25.14 -8.37 -52.16
C GLU A 891 23.67 -8.41 -52.59
N ASP A 892 23.02 -9.56 -52.42
CA ASP A 892 21.59 -9.76 -52.69
C ASP A 892 20.65 -9.34 -51.53
N ASN A 893 21.08 -8.42 -50.65
CA ASN A 893 20.24 -8.00 -49.53
C ASN A 893 19.06 -7.13 -49.99
N GLU A 894 17.85 -7.58 -49.71
CA GLU A 894 16.62 -6.80 -49.85
C GLU A 894 16.12 -6.33 -48.47
N MET A 895 16.47 -5.10 -48.08
CA MET A 895 16.07 -4.52 -46.79
C MET A 895 14.65 -3.91 -46.87
N GLU A 896 13.74 -4.37 -46.02
CA GLU A 896 12.40 -3.80 -45.91
C GLU A 896 12.41 -2.43 -45.23
N GLU A 897 13.13 -2.28 -44.11
CA GLU A 897 13.16 -1.04 -43.34
C GLU A 897 14.55 -0.70 -42.81
N LEU A 898 15.00 0.54 -43.06
CA LEU A 898 16.10 1.17 -42.36
C LEU A 898 15.54 2.27 -41.47
N SER A 899 15.74 2.16 -40.15
CA SER A 899 15.33 3.18 -39.18
C SER A 899 16.55 3.74 -38.44
N LEU A 900 16.75 5.05 -38.58
CA LEU A 900 17.79 5.80 -37.88
C LEU A 900 17.12 6.82 -36.97
N ASN A 901 17.38 6.73 -35.67
CA ASN A 901 16.78 7.63 -34.68
C ASN A 901 17.84 8.17 -33.72
N THR A 902 17.96 9.50 -33.67
CA THR A 902 18.77 10.20 -32.68
C THR A 902 18.11 11.50 -32.26
N ASP A 903 18.21 11.84 -30.97
CA ASP A 903 17.75 13.10 -30.39
C ASP A 903 18.81 14.23 -30.44
N LYS A 904 20.05 13.93 -30.86
CA LYS A 904 21.17 14.91 -30.90
C LYS A 904 22.04 14.78 -32.15
N ASP A 905 22.57 15.93 -32.60
CA ASP A 905 23.55 16.04 -33.69
C ASP A 905 24.90 15.39 -33.37
N GLU A 906 25.30 15.44 -32.10
CA GLU A 906 26.56 14.87 -31.61
C GLU A 906 26.66 13.37 -31.90
N HIS A 907 25.52 12.68 -31.97
CA HIS A 907 25.42 11.25 -32.26
C HIS A 907 25.72 10.88 -33.72
N ILE A 908 25.81 11.85 -34.63
CA ILE A 908 25.97 11.65 -36.10
C ILE A 908 27.05 12.55 -36.73
N THR A 909 27.93 13.13 -35.91
CA THR A 909 28.95 14.10 -36.34
C THR A 909 29.95 13.51 -37.35
N GLY A 910 30.36 12.25 -37.19
CA GLY A 910 31.24 11.55 -38.10
C GLY A 910 30.63 11.36 -39.48
N ILE A 911 29.33 11.02 -39.55
CA ILE A 911 28.60 10.88 -40.81
C ILE A 911 28.36 12.24 -41.48
N LEU A 912 28.05 13.30 -40.73
CA LEU A 912 27.85 14.65 -41.28
C LEU A 912 29.09 15.15 -42.06
N GLY A 913 30.28 14.78 -41.61
CA GLY A 913 31.55 15.10 -42.27
C GLY A 913 31.85 14.29 -43.54
N MET A 914 31.08 13.25 -43.85
CA MET A 914 31.30 12.42 -45.03
C MET A 914 30.81 13.10 -46.32
N GLU A 915 31.33 12.67 -47.47
CA GLU A 915 30.83 13.12 -48.78
C GLU A 915 29.37 12.68 -48.98
N ASN A 916 28.60 13.44 -49.77
CA ASN A 916 27.23 13.06 -50.08
C ASN A 916 27.21 11.73 -50.84
N HIS A 917 26.20 10.89 -50.60
CA HIS A 917 26.05 9.56 -51.21
C HIS A 917 27.23 8.60 -50.96
N SER A 918 28.01 8.82 -49.90
CA SER A 918 29.19 8.00 -49.58
C SER A 918 28.92 6.78 -48.71
N ILE A 919 27.68 6.63 -48.21
CA ILE A 919 27.20 5.45 -47.50
C ILE A 919 26.23 4.71 -48.42
N TRP A 920 26.70 3.60 -48.98
CA TRP A 920 25.92 2.81 -49.93
C TRP A 920 25.15 1.69 -49.22
N LEU A 921 23.82 1.65 -49.43
CA LEU A 921 22.95 0.62 -48.87
C LEU A 921 22.15 -0.03 -49.99
N TRP A 922 22.24 -1.35 -50.09
CA TRP A 922 21.56 -2.14 -51.12
C TRP A 922 20.12 -2.47 -50.71
N GLY A 923 19.19 -2.29 -51.65
CA GLY A 923 17.85 -2.86 -51.60
C GLY A 923 16.91 -2.33 -50.52
N VAL A 924 17.06 -1.07 -50.07
CA VAL A 924 16.20 -0.47 -49.03
C VAL A 924 14.84 -0.05 -49.59
N LYS A 925 13.76 -0.69 -49.14
CA LYS A 925 12.38 -0.38 -49.54
C LYS A 925 11.80 0.82 -48.78
N LYS A 926 12.09 0.93 -47.48
CA LYS A 926 11.56 1.99 -46.60
C LYS A 926 12.66 2.59 -45.74
N LEU A 927 12.75 3.91 -45.75
CA LEU A 927 13.69 4.68 -44.93
C LEU A 927 12.91 5.51 -43.90
N ARG A 928 13.25 5.36 -42.61
CA ARG A 928 12.72 6.19 -41.52
C ARG A 928 13.86 6.93 -40.84
N LEU A 929 13.83 8.26 -40.94
CA LEU A 929 14.76 9.16 -40.25
C LEU A 929 14.02 9.95 -39.19
N GLU A 930 14.35 9.73 -37.93
CA GLU A 930 13.72 10.38 -36.77
C GLU A 930 14.70 11.30 -36.06
N GLY A 931 14.17 12.40 -35.51
CA GLY A 931 14.97 13.43 -34.84
C GLY A 931 16.05 14.03 -35.74
N HIS A 932 17.29 14.07 -35.23
CA HIS A 932 18.44 14.65 -35.91
C HIS A 932 19.00 13.74 -37.03
N ALA A 933 18.56 12.48 -37.13
CA ALA A 933 18.97 11.58 -38.22
C ALA A 933 18.59 12.10 -39.62
N LYS A 934 17.63 13.01 -39.72
CA LYS A 934 17.23 13.67 -40.99
C LYS A 934 18.38 14.46 -41.63
N LEU A 935 19.33 14.96 -40.83
CA LEU A 935 20.44 15.78 -41.34
C LEU A 935 21.44 15.00 -42.18
N ILE A 936 21.46 13.66 -42.08
CA ILE A 936 22.38 12.80 -42.84
C ILE A 936 21.69 12.12 -44.04
N GLU A 937 20.46 12.51 -44.38
CA GLU A 937 19.72 11.95 -45.53
C GLU A 937 20.54 12.05 -46.82
N ASN A 938 21.19 13.18 -47.07
CA ASN A 938 22.03 13.41 -48.24
C ASN A 938 23.35 12.61 -48.25
N LYS A 939 23.72 11.97 -47.13
CA LYS A 939 24.90 11.10 -47.02
C LYS A 939 24.60 9.68 -47.45
N LEU A 940 23.34 9.27 -47.39
CA LEU A 940 22.89 7.95 -47.78
C LEU A 940 22.73 7.87 -49.31
N SER A 941 23.12 6.73 -49.86
CA SER A 941 22.89 6.34 -51.24
C SER A 941 22.25 4.97 -51.23
N PHE A 942 21.04 4.86 -51.77
CA PHE A 942 20.34 3.60 -51.90
C PHE A 942 19.64 3.53 -53.25
N MET A 943 19.69 2.34 -53.87
CA MET A 943 18.80 2.03 -54.98
C MET A 943 17.43 1.70 -54.39
N SER A 944 16.48 2.63 -54.54
CA SER A 944 15.08 2.33 -54.29
C SER A 944 14.62 1.28 -55.30
N ILE A 945 14.15 0.13 -54.83
CA ILE A 945 13.40 -0.80 -55.67
C ILE A 945 12.11 -0.05 -56.02
N SER A 946 11.90 0.26 -57.31
CA SER A 946 10.67 0.92 -57.75
C SER A 946 9.48 0.05 -57.35
N SER A 947 8.64 0.55 -56.45
CA SER A 947 7.34 -0.03 -56.18
C SER A 947 6.47 0.21 -57.42
N ASP A 948 6.48 -0.74 -58.35
CA ASP A 948 5.49 -0.75 -59.41
C ASP A 948 4.10 -0.95 -58.78
N SER A 949 3.31 0.13 -58.82
CA SER A 949 1.85 0.23 -58.72
C SER A 949 1.14 -0.48 -57.55
N GLN A 950 0.74 0.30 -56.55
CA GLN A 950 -0.59 0.20 -55.93
C GLN A 950 -1.14 1.61 -55.72
N ASP A 951 -1.55 2.25 -56.81
CA ASP A 951 -2.67 3.19 -56.79
C ASP A 951 -3.94 2.34 -56.88
N GLU A 952 -4.54 1.96 -55.76
CA GLU A 952 -5.98 1.71 -55.70
C GLU A 952 -6.56 2.42 -54.47
N ASN A 953 -7.28 3.48 -54.79
CA ASN A 953 -8.27 4.22 -54.02
C ASN A 953 -8.96 3.44 -52.89
N GLU A 954 -9.05 4.06 -51.72
CA GLU A 954 -10.23 3.92 -50.85
C GLU A 954 -10.69 5.32 -50.42
N ASP A 955 -11.60 5.88 -51.23
CA ASP A 955 -12.67 6.76 -50.78
C ASP A 955 -13.86 5.88 -50.35
N ASP A 956 -14.55 6.29 -49.27
CA ASP A 956 -15.93 5.96 -48.86
C ASP A 956 -16.32 4.50 -48.48
N ILE A 957 -16.37 4.21 -47.16
CA ILE A 957 -17.59 4.02 -46.32
C ILE A 957 -17.21 3.62 -44.88
#